data_AF-A0A9P6PES0-F1
#
_entry.id   AF-A0A9P6PES0-F1
#
_cell.length_a   1.000
_cell.length_b   1.000
_cell.length_c   1.000
_cell.angle_alpha   90.00
_cell.angle_beta   90.00
_cell.angle_gamma   90.00
#
_symmetry.space_group_name_H-M   'P 1'
#
loop_
_entity.id
_entity.type
_entity.pdbx_description
1 polymer ?
#
loop_
_entity_poly.entity_id
_entity_poly.type
_entity_poly.pdbx_seq_one_letter_code
_entity_poly.pdbx_strand_id
1 'polypeptide(L)'
;MFMRLVILESDRHALWIKVAGGFLIALRFADWPYELAFYSLQADIMKQEVLLGATCLTQWGSGVIVLNFVADVLANLFLSGMFVRRLYMHISTSKSLMSQHNRVIEYIARKSLLCLTLTFVVNLTMNLLKVTEFMGDRSDSFTVYFQLIESTLLVEALRVDYTRLPSQAFCENCGMAIRYLRSKGTSDSAKRSKSRTDEQNEAIDLKQVKAPPEAKTSNQFHHPLATFAAQSSSNPFTGAVRETTSAPNFALGSRPLRSGEIPVDATASFSMERPSRLADRPEWSNNDYRMFNAHFPSSTLRHEKAILLAALSQAVKAIDIAVYKVIGSLSKDPEAHMAVHIEDGPEVYVLEKSTLDSLVHVGYAPALKRYHYLQIYKNGTVIDEEMFSRLPSTSPAHDFYASTLPRHTMPKTLPVVFPRTYDRIDSSAAHPTDEIPTLHIIAPGDDLKELYDNYLDSFAINVNMTHISGSELRQFENVKFQLGGQTSRLFEKFSFNIHISKDNPLSLGGYRRFKLRACVTDPTFMREKLYYDVLDAAGLPASRASFVRLFINEEPMGLYGMIDNYKNPFLKNVFGHGKKYKHGVLYQGSMPENPMAPEKLSGGANLAYLGPNPSDYVFGTETLYKISQEASRKDNGLQRLIEFMEFVNNPGLDEEEDLEEAWNKRLDVDLFLKNMAFEVLMGHVDGYLGQAHNYFLYHEPKTEQFLWMTADLDQTMGNSMVPLRNDSSPDILAQLDRFDLLSPNRHRPLVKAVLAVPTFRERFTRILEEIHQALYVRPVLLEHMYSLATFIREDVLWDATVRKYRASAFANDEVAKKHRDQIQQKILQLPLGTDFLSRIGAVDFDKAIEGPIHDHPSLMPLKDWIHQTGEALTRFVSISSAERQKMDAKMQDG
;
A
#
# COMPACT_ATOMS: atom_id res chain seq x y z
N MET A 1 28.61 28.25 1.89
CA MET A 1 29.38 29.51 1.99
C MET A 1 28.75 30.53 2.94
N PHE A 2 27.52 31.03 2.68
CA PHE A 2 26.91 32.18 3.40
C PHE A 2 27.10 32.18 4.93
N MET A 3 26.81 31.08 5.62
CA MET A 3 27.04 30.93 7.08
C MET A 3 28.47 31.28 7.54
N ARG A 4 29.52 30.86 6.81
CA ARG A 4 30.92 31.19 7.16
C ARG A 4 31.26 32.67 6.93
N LEU A 5 30.56 33.34 6.01
CA LEU A 5 30.68 34.80 5.79
C LEU A 5 30.02 35.60 6.92
N VAL A 6 28.96 35.08 7.52
CA VAL A 6 28.32 35.65 8.72
C VAL A 6 29.24 35.54 9.93
N ILE A 7 29.88 34.38 10.13
CA ILE A 7 30.73 34.03 11.31
C ILE A 7 32.02 34.86 11.44
N LEU A 8 32.53 35.51 10.38
CA LEU A 8 33.68 36.42 10.49
C LEU A 8 33.38 37.59 11.45
N GLU A 9 34.14 37.72 12.53
CA GLU A 9 33.93 38.76 13.56
C GLU A 9 34.17 40.20 13.06
N SER A 10 33.78 41.18 13.89
CA SER A 10 33.67 42.59 13.52
C SER A 10 35.00 43.36 13.60
N ASP A 11 36.04 42.91 12.89
CA ASP A 11 37.18 43.78 12.58
C ASP A 11 36.80 44.81 11.48
N ARG A 12 37.36 46.01 11.55
CA ARG A 12 37.11 47.10 10.59
C ARG A 12 37.50 46.74 9.15
N HIS A 13 38.40 45.77 8.96
CA HIS A 13 38.76 45.28 7.64
C HIS A 13 37.83 44.19 7.10
N ALA A 14 37.06 43.50 7.96
CA ALA A 14 36.14 42.43 7.55
C ALA A 14 34.94 42.93 6.72
N LEU A 15 34.58 44.21 6.82
CA LEU A 15 33.43 44.78 6.10
C LEU A 15 33.59 44.66 4.58
N TRP A 16 34.76 44.98 4.03
CA TRP A 16 35.03 44.84 2.60
C TRP A 16 35.04 43.38 2.13
N ILE A 17 35.46 42.45 2.99
CA ILE A 17 35.39 41.00 2.72
C ILE A 17 33.92 40.56 2.59
N LYS A 18 33.05 41.05 3.49
CA LYS A 18 31.60 40.75 3.44
C LYS A 18 30.91 41.38 2.22
N VAL A 19 31.28 42.61 1.84
CA VAL A 19 30.76 43.27 0.62
C VAL A 19 31.22 42.54 -0.65
N ALA A 20 32.51 42.23 -0.79
CA ALA A 20 33.03 41.51 -1.96
C ALA A 20 32.48 40.08 -2.07
N GLY A 21 32.41 39.35 -0.95
CA GLY A 21 31.79 38.02 -0.89
C GLY A 21 30.30 38.05 -1.22
N GLY A 22 29.56 39.04 -0.73
CA GLY A 22 28.15 39.25 -1.07
C GLY A 22 27.95 39.55 -2.56
N PHE A 23 28.80 40.39 -3.16
CA PHE A 23 28.74 40.72 -4.59
C PHE A 23 29.06 39.51 -5.49
N LEU A 24 30.06 38.70 -5.13
CA LEU A 24 30.37 37.45 -5.85
C LEU A 24 29.24 36.40 -5.74
N ILE A 25 28.59 36.31 -4.59
CA ILE A 25 27.40 35.46 -4.42
C ILE A 25 26.22 35.98 -5.26
N ALA A 26 26.01 37.30 -5.31
CA ALA A 26 24.97 37.91 -6.15
C ALA A 26 25.21 37.66 -7.65
N LEU A 27 26.48 37.77 -8.11
CA LEU A 27 26.89 37.38 -9.46
C LEU A 27 26.58 35.90 -9.75
N ARG A 28 26.89 34.99 -8.83
CA ARG A 28 26.60 33.56 -9.01
C ARG A 28 25.09 33.26 -9.06
N PHE A 29 24.25 34.02 -8.37
CA PHE A 29 22.79 33.95 -8.52
C PHE A 29 22.29 34.59 -9.82
N ALA A 30 22.95 35.62 -10.36
CA ALA A 30 22.59 36.24 -11.64
C ALA A 30 22.88 35.33 -12.86
N ASP A 31 23.84 34.42 -12.76
CA ASP A 31 24.11 33.38 -13.77
C ASP A 31 23.16 32.16 -13.68
N TRP A 32 22.37 32.01 -12.60
CA TRP A 32 21.47 30.85 -12.40
C TRP A 32 20.43 30.63 -13.54
N PRO A 33 19.84 31.67 -14.16
CA PRO A 33 18.97 31.50 -15.33
C PRO A 33 19.67 30.88 -16.54
N TYR A 34 20.99 31.03 -16.69
CA TYR A 34 21.75 30.42 -17.78
C TYR A 34 21.95 28.92 -17.59
N GLU A 35 22.12 28.41 -16.37
CA GLU A 35 22.19 26.94 -16.16
C GLU A 35 20.81 26.28 -16.37
N LEU A 36 19.73 26.93 -15.94
CA LEU A 36 18.36 26.45 -16.20
C LEU A 36 17.99 26.42 -17.70
N ALA A 37 18.44 27.40 -18.48
CA ALA A 37 18.13 27.50 -19.91
C ALA A 37 18.80 26.42 -20.78
N PHE A 38 19.83 25.74 -20.30
CA PHE A 38 20.64 24.80 -21.08
C PHE A 38 20.34 23.31 -20.79
N TYR A 39 19.51 23.00 -19.79
CA TYR A 39 19.12 21.62 -19.47
C TYR A 39 18.42 20.92 -20.64
N SER A 40 17.63 21.66 -21.43
CA SER A 40 16.99 21.18 -22.68
C SER A 40 18.02 20.75 -23.73
N LEU A 41 19.05 21.58 -23.97
CA LEU A 41 20.13 21.28 -24.92
C LEU A 41 20.95 20.06 -24.46
N GLN A 42 21.21 19.94 -23.17
CA GLN A 42 21.90 18.78 -22.60
C GLN A 42 21.05 17.50 -22.74
N ALA A 43 19.74 17.58 -22.48
CA ALA A 43 18.81 16.46 -22.67
C ALA A 43 18.72 16.01 -24.14
N ASP A 44 18.72 16.92 -25.11
CA ASP A 44 18.67 16.58 -26.54
C ASP A 44 20.01 16.02 -27.07
N ILE A 45 21.15 16.44 -26.49
CA ILE A 45 22.45 15.81 -26.76
C ILE A 45 22.50 14.38 -26.20
N MET A 46 21.90 14.14 -25.03
CA MET A 46 21.85 12.80 -24.40
C MET A 46 20.92 11.80 -25.11
N LYS A 47 20.02 12.26 -26.00
CA LYS A 47 19.08 11.40 -26.77
C LYS A 47 19.63 10.87 -28.10
N GLN A 48 20.90 11.15 -28.45
CA GLN A 48 21.46 10.70 -29.73
C GLN A 48 21.94 9.24 -29.68
N GLU A 49 21.10 8.32 -30.14
CA GLU A 49 21.50 6.93 -30.34
C GLU A 49 22.63 6.79 -31.39
N VAL A 50 23.61 5.94 -31.10
CA VAL A 50 24.62 5.49 -32.06
C VAL A 50 24.11 4.22 -32.72
N LEU A 51 23.63 4.34 -33.95
CA LEU A 51 23.13 3.22 -34.76
C LEU A 51 24.17 2.11 -34.92
N LEU A 52 23.73 0.85 -34.73
CA LEU A 52 24.52 -0.34 -35.08
C LEU A 52 24.91 -0.30 -36.57
N GLY A 53 26.19 -0.49 -36.88
CA GLY A 53 26.67 -0.65 -38.27
C GLY A 53 28.11 -0.19 -38.52
N ALA A 54 28.65 0.71 -37.69
CA ALA A 54 30.03 1.17 -37.83
C ALA A 54 31.04 0.18 -37.23
N THR A 55 31.68 -0.64 -38.08
CA THR A 55 32.70 -1.63 -37.69
C THR A 55 34.06 -1.01 -37.34
N CYS A 56 34.11 -0.27 -36.23
CA CYS A 56 35.35 0.05 -35.53
C CYS A 56 35.21 -0.33 -34.05
N LEU A 57 35.87 -1.43 -33.65
CA LEU A 57 35.84 -1.98 -32.30
C LEU A 57 36.28 -0.94 -31.26
N THR A 58 35.45 -0.62 -30.26
CA THR A 58 35.37 -1.40 -28.99
C THR A 58 34.31 -0.86 -28.02
N GLN A 59 33.63 -1.80 -27.36
CA GLN A 59 33.37 -1.92 -25.91
C GLN A 59 33.96 -0.83 -24.96
N TRP A 60 33.28 -0.62 -23.81
CA TRP A 60 33.61 0.21 -22.61
C TRP A 60 32.63 1.38 -22.32
N GLY A 61 31.38 1.08 -21.98
CA GLY A 61 30.40 2.06 -21.46
C GLY A 61 30.24 2.08 -19.93
N SER A 62 30.36 0.92 -19.27
CA SER A 62 30.00 0.74 -17.85
C SER A 62 31.12 1.06 -16.84
N GLY A 63 32.38 1.11 -17.27
CA GLY A 63 33.52 1.30 -16.36
C GLY A 63 33.60 2.71 -15.74
N VAL A 64 33.14 3.75 -16.44
CA VAL A 64 33.36 5.16 -16.07
C VAL A 64 32.59 5.56 -14.81
N ILE A 65 31.33 5.12 -14.67
CA ILE A 65 30.48 5.50 -13.54
C ILE A 65 30.98 4.84 -12.24
N VAL A 66 31.35 3.56 -12.30
CA VAL A 66 31.92 2.83 -11.16
C VAL A 66 33.28 3.42 -10.76
N LEU A 67 34.11 3.79 -11.75
CA LEU A 67 35.39 4.47 -11.48
C LEU A 67 35.20 5.87 -10.88
N ASN A 68 34.18 6.64 -11.26
CA ASN A 68 33.88 7.92 -10.62
C ASN A 68 33.44 7.74 -9.15
N PHE A 69 32.55 6.78 -8.87
CA PHE A 69 32.11 6.53 -7.49
C PHE A 69 33.26 6.03 -6.60
N VAL A 70 34.09 5.11 -7.11
CA VAL A 70 35.31 4.66 -6.42
C VAL A 70 36.36 5.79 -6.31
N ALA A 71 36.41 6.73 -7.28
CA ALA A 71 37.29 7.89 -7.22
C ALA A 71 36.84 8.91 -6.15
N ASP A 72 35.56 9.20 -5.99
CA ASP A 72 35.07 10.10 -4.92
C ASP A 72 35.33 9.52 -3.52
N VAL A 73 35.17 8.20 -3.35
CA VAL A 73 35.51 7.51 -2.10
C VAL A 73 37.03 7.54 -1.83
N LEU A 74 37.88 7.37 -2.86
CA LEU A 74 39.34 7.42 -2.72
C LEU A 74 39.93 8.84 -2.67
N ALA A 75 39.24 9.84 -3.22
CA ALA A 75 39.65 11.25 -3.21
C ALA A 75 39.67 11.83 -1.79
N ASN A 76 38.84 11.28 -0.90
CA ASN A 76 38.84 11.58 0.53
C ASN A 76 39.98 10.89 1.32
N LEU A 77 40.81 10.06 0.68
CA LEU A 77 41.81 9.23 1.39
C LEU A 77 43.28 9.48 1.00
N PHE A 78 43.65 9.59 -0.29
CA PHE A 78 45.07 9.69 -0.67
C PHE A 78 45.41 10.56 -1.91
N LEU A 79 46.13 11.65 -1.64
CA LEU A 79 47.09 12.41 -2.49
C LEU A 79 46.94 12.33 -4.03
N SER A 80 46.60 13.48 -4.63
CA SER A 80 46.19 13.69 -6.04
C SER A 80 47.15 13.24 -7.17
N GLY A 81 48.42 12.95 -6.88
CA GLY A 81 49.44 12.72 -7.91
C GLY A 81 49.19 11.50 -8.81
N MET A 82 48.65 10.40 -8.27
CA MET A 82 48.35 9.21 -9.07
C MET A 82 47.12 9.39 -9.96
N PHE A 83 46.13 10.16 -9.50
CA PHE A 83 44.91 10.48 -10.26
C PHE A 83 45.23 11.30 -11.51
N VAL A 84 45.95 12.42 -11.34
CA VAL A 84 46.42 13.28 -12.45
C VAL A 84 47.18 12.47 -13.50
N ARG A 85 48.11 11.59 -13.08
CA ARG A 85 48.89 10.76 -14.00
C ARG A 85 48.03 9.72 -14.74
N ARG A 86 47.09 9.04 -14.05
CA ARG A 86 46.20 8.06 -14.71
C ARG A 86 45.23 8.74 -15.68
N LEU A 87 44.62 9.86 -15.30
CA LEU A 87 43.70 10.61 -16.16
C LEU A 87 44.42 11.15 -17.41
N TYR A 88 45.62 11.73 -17.26
CA TYR A 88 46.44 12.15 -18.40
C TYR A 88 46.81 10.98 -19.32
N MET A 89 47.27 9.86 -18.77
CA MET A 89 47.59 8.67 -19.57
C MET A 89 46.36 8.15 -20.32
N HIS A 90 45.19 8.14 -19.68
CA HIS A 90 43.96 7.63 -20.29
C HIS A 90 43.44 8.53 -21.43
N ILE A 91 43.51 9.85 -21.26
CA ILE A 91 43.23 10.84 -22.31
C ILE A 91 44.22 10.70 -23.47
N SER A 92 45.49 10.39 -23.18
CA SER A 92 46.52 10.20 -24.22
C SER A 92 46.32 8.94 -25.07
N THR A 93 45.65 7.91 -24.53
CA THR A 93 45.41 6.62 -25.21
C THR A 93 44.02 6.51 -25.86
N SER A 94 43.03 7.33 -25.48
CA SER A 94 41.69 7.35 -26.07
C SER A 94 41.66 8.03 -27.45
N LYS A 95 42.24 7.39 -28.48
CA LYS A 95 42.41 7.94 -29.85
C LYS A 95 41.67 7.14 -30.95
N SER A 96 40.49 6.61 -30.68
CA SER A 96 39.76 5.75 -31.65
C SER A 96 38.45 6.32 -32.21
N LEU A 97 37.65 7.09 -31.46
CA LEU A 97 36.41 7.69 -31.98
C LEU A 97 35.94 8.92 -31.18
N MET A 98 35.82 10.06 -31.87
CA MET A 98 35.38 11.34 -31.28
C MET A 98 34.02 11.79 -31.83
N SER A 99 32.94 11.44 -31.12
CA SER A 99 31.66 12.14 -31.26
C SER A 99 31.76 13.58 -30.73
N GLN A 100 30.78 14.44 -31.04
CA GLN A 100 30.70 15.78 -30.46
C GLN A 100 30.62 15.71 -28.91
N HIS A 101 29.89 14.73 -28.39
CA HIS A 101 29.80 14.40 -26.97
C HIS A 101 31.19 14.08 -26.37
N ASN A 102 31.97 13.20 -27.01
CA ASN A 102 33.32 12.84 -26.56
C ASN A 102 34.28 14.05 -26.59
N ARG A 103 34.15 14.97 -27.57
CA ARG A 103 34.94 16.21 -27.61
C ARG A 103 34.59 17.18 -26.49
N VAL A 104 33.32 17.29 -26.10
CA VAL A 104 32.90 18.09 -24.94
C VAL A 104 33.44 17.47 -23.65
N ILE A 105 33.34 16.14 -23.48
CA ILE A 105 33.88 15.44 -22.32
C ILE A 105 35.41 15.60 -22.22
N GLU A 106 36.16 15.45 -23.32
CA GLU A 106 37.61 15.61 -23.31
C GLU A 106 38.03 17.07 -23.02
N TYR A 107 37.31 18.05 -23.57
CA TYR A 107 37.54 19.47 -23.30
C TYR A 107 37.32 19.80 -21.82
N ILE A 108 36.21 19.33 -21.24
CA ILE A 108 35.92 19.44 -19.80
C ILE A 108 37.00 18.76 -18.98
N ALA A 109 37.38 17.51 -19.30
CA ALA A 109 38.41 16.78 -18.57
C ALA A 109 39.78 17.50 -18.60
N ARG A 110 40.20 18.03 -19.75
CA ARG A 110 41.42 18.84 -19.88
C ARG A 110 41.35 20.16 -19.08
N LYS A 111 40.19 20.81 -19.05
CA LYS A 111 39.93 22.04 -18.27
C LYS A 111 39.97 21.77 -16.76
N SER A 112 39.30 20.73 -16.28
CA SER A 112 39.32 20.31 -14.88
C SER A 112 40.73 19.88 -14.45
N LEU A 113 41.50 19.20 -15.31
CA LEU A 113 42.89 18.84 -15.04
C LEU A 113 43.79 20.08 -14.87
N LEU A 114 43.58 21.12 -15.70
CA LEU A 114 44.29 22.40 -15.56
C LEU A 114 43.92 23.08 -14.23
N CYS A 115 42.64 23.09 -13.87
CA CYS A 115 42.17 23.69 -12.61
C CYS A 115 42.73 22.95 -11.38
N LEU A 116 42.67 21.60 -11.35
CA LEU A 116 43.26 20.77 -10.30
C LEU A 116 44.78 20.98 -10.17
N THR A 117 45.48 21.21 -11.27
CA THR A 117 46.90 21.55 -11.26
C THR A 117 47.15 22.93 -10.64
N LEU A 118 46.32 23.92 -10.97
CA LEU A 118 46.38 25.26 -10.38
C LEU A 118 46.07 25.23 -8.87
N THR A 119 45.00 24.54 -8.46
CA THR A 119 44.65 24.22 -7.05
C THR A 119 45.84 23.64 -6.30
N PHE A 120 46.52 22.64 -6.88
CA PHE A 120 47.66 22.00 -6.23
C PHE A 120 48.84 22.96 -6.05
N VAL A 121 49.17 23.75 -7.08
CA VAL A 121 50.23 24.76 -7.00
C VAL A 121 49.89 25.87 -5.99
N VAL A 122 48.64 26.34 -5.96
CA VAL A 122 48.17 27.34 -4.98
C VAL A 122 48.27 26.79 -3.56
N ASN A 123 47.74 25.58 -3.29
CA ASN A 123 47.79 24.99 -1.95
C ASN A 123 49.23 24.65 -1.50
N LEU A 124 50.09 24.18 -2.41
CA LEU A 124 51.52 23.98 -2.12
C LEU A 124 52.22 25.31 -1.78
N THR A 125 51.94 26.37 -2.55
CA THR A 125 52.49 27.72 -2.32
C THR A 125 51.98 28.32 -1.01
N MET A 126 50.69 28.18 -0.70
CA MET A 126 50.13 28.62 0.58
C MET A 126 50.71 27.85 1.77
N ASN A 127 50.90 26.53 1.66
CA ASN A 127 51.55 25.75 2.71
C ASN A 127 53.02 26.17 2.91
N LEU A 128 53.78 26.43 1.84
CA LEU A 128 55.13 27.00 1.93
C LEU A 128 55.14 28.38 2.59
N LEU A 129 54.19 29.26 2.26
CA LEU A 129 54.10 30.62 2.82
C LEU A 129 53.58 30.64 4.27
N LYS A 130 52.81 29.63 4.71
CA LYS A 130 52.49 29.40 6.12
C LYS A 130 53.70 28.86 6.90
N VAL A 131 54.40 27.87 6.37
CA VAL A 131 55.59 27.25 7.00
C VAL A 131 56.79 28.21 7.09
N THR A 132 56.85 29.24 6.25
CA THR A 132 57.86 30.31 6.32
C THR A 132 57.40 31.55 7.09
N GLU A 133 56.25 31.49 7.77
CA GLU A 133 55.61 32.58 8.54
C GLU A 133 55.35 33.90 7.76
N PHE A 134 55.59 33.93 6.45
CA PHE A 134 55.70 35.14 5.63
C PHE A 134 54.43 36.02 5.60
N MET A 135 53.24 35.46 5.88
CA MET A 135 51.98 36.20 5.95
C MET A 135 51.49 36.51 7.37
N GLY A 136 52.12 35.93 8.41
CA GLY A 136 51.63 35.96 9.79
C GLY A 136 50.15 35.57 9.94
N ASP A 137 49.49 36.16 10.93
CA ASP A 137 48.09 35.90 11.34
C ASP A 137 47.04 36.06 10.23
N ARG A 138 47.40 36.67 9.08
CA ARG A 138 46.49 36.89 7.94
C ARG A 138 46.28 35.63 7.07
N SER A 139 47.04 34.57 7.36
CA SER A 139 46.92 33.20 6.83
C SER A 139 45.49 32.80 6.41
N ASP A 140 44.52 32.94 7.32
CA ASP A 140 43.23 32.28 7.17
C ASP A 140 42.22 33.10 6.36
N SER A 141 42.35 34.44 6.38
CA SER A 141 41.62 35.30 5.45
C SER A 141 42.07 35.05 4.00
N PHE A 142 43.37 34.93 3.75
CA PHE A 142 43.88 34.56 2.41
C PHE A 142 43.48 33.14 1.99
N THR A 143 43.39 32.20 2.94
CA THR A 143 42.88 30.84 2.66
C THR A 143 41.44 30.88 2.12
N VAL A 144 40.56 31.71 2.71
CA VAL A 144 39.18 31.89 2.23
C VAL A 144 39.12 32.57 0.85
N TYR A 145 39.96 33.59 0.61
CA TYR A 145 40.03 34.25 -0.71
C TYR A 145 40.47 33.29 -1.82
N PHE A 146 41.48 32.46 -1.58
CA PHE A 146 41.93 31.50 -2.59
C PHE A 146 40.90 30.39 -2.86
N GLN A 147 40.17 29.91 -1.86
CA GLN A 147 39.06 28.96 -2.07
C GLN A 147 37.90 29.56 -2.88
N LEU A 148 37.63 30.87 -2.73
CA LEU A 148 36.67 31.59 -3.57
C LEU A 148 37.15 31.74 -5.03
N ILE A 149 38.42 32.10 -5.23
CA ILE A 149 39.04 32.21 -6.56
C ILE A 149 39.07 30.85 -7.25
N GLU A 150 39.46 29.79 -6.54
CA GLU A 150 39.43 28.40 -7.02
C GLU A 150 38.02 27.98 -7.44
N SER A 151 37.01 28.21 -6.59
CA SER A 151 35.62 27.88 -6.91
C SER A 151 35.12 28.61 -8.17
N THR A 152 35.52 29.88 -8.34
CA THR A 152 35.14 30.69 -9.50
C THR A 152 35.86 30.24 -10.77
N LEU A 153 37.16 29.94 -10.69
CA LEU A 153 37.96 29.43 -11.81
C LEU A 153 37.53 28.03 -12.25
N LEU A 154 37.07 27.18 -11.32
CA LEU A 154 36.50 25.87 -11.65
C LEU A 154 35.20 26.02 -12.45
N VAL A 155 34.31 26.94 -12.04
CA VAL A 155 33.06 27.24 -12.78
C VAL A 155 33.35 27.82 -14.16
N GLU A 156 34.26 28.79 -14.30
CA GLU A 156 34.67 29.32 -15.62
C GLU A 156 35.44 28.31 -16.46
N ALA A 157 36.15 27.35 -15.86
CA ALA A 157 36.76 26.23 -16.58
C ALA A 157 35.71 25.26 -17.15
N LEU A 158 34.56 25.13 -16.49
CA LEU A 158 33.39 24.35 -16.91
C LEU A 158 32.46 25.11 -17.87
N ARG A 159 32.65 26.42 -18.09
CA ARG A 159 31.86 27.24 -19.01
C ARG A 159 32.22 26.90 -20.47
N VAL A 160 31.48 25.98 -21.09
CA VAL A 160 31.72 25.51 -22.46
C VAL A 160 31.08 26.46 -23.48
N ASP A 161 31.92 27.18 -24.24
CA ASP A 161 31.49 27.96 -25.41
C ASP A 161 31.28 27.03 -26.63
N TYR A 162 30.06 26.50 -26.75
CA TYR A 162 29.67 25.56 -27.81
C TYR A 162 29.75 26.16 -29.24
N THR A 163 29.85 27.49 -29.39
CA THR A 163 29.78 28.16 -30.70
C THR A 163 30.93 27.83 -31.65
N ARG A 164 32.01 27.22 -31.15
CA ARG A 164 33.24 26.92 -31.91
C ARG A 164 33.40 25.45 -32.35
N LEU A 165 32.44 24.58 -32.05
CA LEU A 165 32.51 23.16 -32.41
C LEU A 165 31.93 22.92 -33.82
N PRO A 166 32.65 22.26 -34.75
CA PRO A 166 32.14 21.98 -36.08
C PRO A 166 31.00 20.95 -36.04
N SER A 167 29.95 21.20 -36.83
CA SER A 167 28.66 20.49 -36.78
C SER A 167 28.61 19.11 -37.45
N GLN A 168 29.75 18.52 -37.81
CA GLN A 168 29.85 17.18 -38.38
C GLN A 168 30.92 16.36 -37.66
N ALA A 169 30.54 15.18 -37.19
CA ALA A 169 31.47 14.20 -36.65
C ALA A 169 32.18 13.44 -37.79
N PHE A 170 33.46 13.15 -37.61
CA PHE A 170 34.30 12.47 -38.60
C PHE A 170 35.24 11.48 -37.93
N CYS A 171 35.57 10.39 -38.62
CA CYS A 171 36.55 9.42 -38.14
C CYS A 171 37.96 9.88 -38.53
N GLU A 172 38.81 10.17 -37.54
CA GLU A 172 40.19 10.65 -37.80
C GLU A 172 41.10 9.59 -38.46
N ASN A 173 40.74 8.31 -38.41
CA ASN A 173 41.50 7.21 -39.04
C ASN A 173 41.13 6.94 -40.51
N CYS A 174 39.97 7.39 -41.00
CA CYS A 174 39.55 7.20 -42.40
C CYS A 174 38.99 8.46 -43.09
N GLY A 175 38.96 9.60 -42.41
CA GLY A 175 38.54 10.90 -42.94
C GLY A 175 37.04 11.05 -43.23
N MET A 176 36.24 10.00 -43.13
CA MET A 176 34.81 10.04 -43.51
C MET A 176 33.96 10.75 -42.45
N ALA A 177 33.07 11.63 -42.92
CA ALA A 177 32.05 12.30 -42.11
C ALA A 177 30.79 11.45 -41.93
N ILE A 178 30.25 11.41 -40.72
CA ILE A 178 29.07 10.62 -40.37
C ILE A 178 27.81 11.37 -40.81
N ARG A 179 27.02 10.77 -41.71
CA ARG A 179 25.73 11.31 -42.15
C ARG A 179 24.57 10.57 -41.50
N TYR A 180 23.74 11.29 -40.75
CA TYR A 180 22.46 10.79 -40.24
C TYR A 180 21.41 10.78 -41.37
N LEU A 181 20.76 9.64 -41.60
CA LEU A 181 19.60 9.54 -42.49
C LEU A 181 18.31 9.76 -41.70
N ARG A 182 17.60 10.84 -42.03
CA ARG A 182 16.32 11.21 -41.41
C ARG A 182 15.20 10.43 -42.09
N SER A 183 14.55 9.51 -41.38
CA SER A 183 13.42 8.74 -41.92
C SER A 183 12.24 9.67 -42.27
N LYS A 184 11.87 9.67 -43.55
CA LYS A 184 10.54 10.11 -44.00
C LYS A 184 9.69 8.86 -44.21
N GLY A 185 8.51 8.82 -43.61
CA GLY A 185 7.54 7.76 -43.87
C GLY A 185 6.75 8.01 -45.15
N THR A 186 6.34 6.93 -45.80
CA THR A 186 5.24 6.90 -46.78
C THR A 186 4.55 5.54 -46.70
N SER A 187 3.28 5.53 -46.37
CA SER A 187 2.37 4.48 -46.81
C SER A 187 2.07 4.69 -48.30
N ASP A 188 2.18 3.67 -49.14
CA ASP A 188 1.07 3.39 -50.08
C ASP A 188 1.12 2.04 -50.80
N SER A 189 -0.06 1.60 -51.21
CA SER A 189 -0.39 0.66 -52.30
C SER A 189 0.04 -0.81 -52.19
N ALA A 190 -0.96 -1.67 -52.41
CA ALA A 190 -0.78 -3.06 -52.84
C ALA A 190 -1.53 -3.26 -54.17
N LYS A 191 -1.13 -4.31 -54.93
CA LYS A 191 -1.69 -4.74 -56.24
C LYS A 191 -1.38 -3.85 -57.47
N ARG A 192 -0.37 -4.28 -58.25
CA ARG A 192 -0.62 -4.66 -59.65
C ARG A 192 0.37 -5.70 -60.15
N SER A 193 0.12 -6.23 -61.34
CA SER A 193 0.72 -7.44 -61.90
C SER A 193 1.54 -7.18 -63.17
N LYS A 194 2.28 -8.20 -63.60
CA LYS A 194 3.09 -8.31 -64.84
C LYS A 194 4.40 -7.50 -64.86
N SER A 195 5.42 -7.86 -65.65
CA SER A 195 5.95 -9.20 -66.05
C SER A 195 7.17 -8.98 -66.96
N ARG A 196 8.31 -9.65 -66.69
CA ARG A 196 9.51 -9.66 -67.56
C ARG A 196 10.14 -8.24 -67.79
N THR A 197 11.35 -8.07 -68.30
CA THR A 197 12.39 -9.00 -68.81
C THR A 197 13.80 -8.45 -68.50
N ASP A 198 14.83 -9.27 -68.71
CA ASP A 198 16.21 -8.92 -69.18
C ASP A 198 17.06 -7.90 -68.35
N GLU A 199 18.16 -8.32 -67.71
CA GLU A 199 19.56 -8.37 -68.22
C GLU A 199 20.40 -7.25 -67.54
N GLN A 200 21.73 -7.33 -67.32
CA GLN A 200 22.76 -8.34 -67.57
C GLN A 200 23.94 -8.13 -66.57
N ASN A 201 24.68 -9.20 -66.22
CA ASN A 201 26.14 -9.28 -65.96
C ASN A 201 26.83 -8.41 -64.84
N GLU A 202 27.94 -8.82 -64.18
CA GLU A 202 28.69 -10.10 -64.23
C GLU A 202 29.56 -10.37 -62.97
N ALA A 203 29.55 -11.64 -62.52
CA ALA A 203 30.66 -12.47 -61.98
C ALA A 203 31.56 -11.99 -60.78
N ILE A 204 32.30 -12.83 -60.03
CA ILE A 204 32.76 -14.23 -60.16
C ILE A 204 32.57 -14.96 -58.81
N ASP A 205 31.68 -15.97 -58.69
CA ASP A 205 31.91 -17.44 -58.55
C ASP A 205 32.92 -17.97 -57.49
N LEU A 206 32.49 -18.93 -56.65
CA LEU A 206 33.16 -20.25 -56.49
C LEU A 206 32.30 -21.31 -55.73
N LYS A 207 31.55 -22.11 -56.50
CA LYS A 207 31.29 -23.58 -56.38
C LYS A 207 30.74 -24.27 -55.09
N GLN A 208 29.50 -24.77 -55.27
CA GLN A 208 28.90 -26.08 -54.90
C GLN A 208 29.69 -27.16 -54.10
N VAL A 209 28.98 -27.84 -53.18
CA VAL A 209 28.93 -29.32 -53.06
C VAL A 209 27.45 -29.76 -52.84
N LYS A 210 27.10 -30.99 -53.26
CA LYS A 210 25.73 -31.53 -53.41
C LYS A 210 25.27 -32.44 -52.24
N ALA A 211 23.95 -32.67 -52.14
CA ALA A 211 23.29 -33.85 -51.52
C ALA A 211 23.29 -35.06 -52.52
N PRO A 212 22.53 -36.20 -52.42
CA PRO A 212 21.33 -36.57 -51.62
C PRO A 212 21.45 -38.04 -51.07
N PRO A 213 20.43 -38.97 -51.02
CA PRO A 213 18.95 -38.89 -51.00
C PRO A 213 18.21 -39.80 -49.96
N GLU A 214 16.86 -39.70 -49.95
CA GLU A 214 15.86 -40.78 -49.66
C GLU A 214 15.73 -41.37 -48.23
N ALA A 215 14.63 -42.01 -47.82
CA ALA A 215 13.45 -42.52 -48.56
C ALA A 215 12.08 -42.25 -47.87
N LYS A 216 10.97 -42.71 -48.49
CA LYS A 216 9.56 -42.63 -47.99
C LYS A 216 9.00 -44.01 -47.63
N THR A 217 8.02 -44.06 -46.73
CA THR A 217 6.76 -44.89 -46.67
C THR A 217 6.30 -44.97 -45.20
N SER A 218 5.04 -44.87 -44.74
CA SER A 218 3.66 -45.09 -45.25
C SER A 218 3.06 -46.49 -44.97
N ASN A 219 2.20 -46.58 -43.94
CA ASN A 219 0.98 -47.40 -43.76
C ASN A 219 0.62 -47.41 -42.25
N GLN A 220 -0.63 -47.16 -41.81
CA GLN A 220 -1.81 -48.06 -41.84
C GLN A 220 -1.55 -49.42 -41.15
N PHE A 221 -2.30 -49.75 -40.08
CA PHE A 221 -3.43 -50.70 -40.15
C PHE A 221 -4.22 -50.89 -38.83
N HIS A 222 -5.49 -51.26 -39.01
CA HIS A 222 -6.59 -51.72 -38.13
C HIS A 222 -6.41 -52.10 -36.63
N HIS A 223 -7.41 -51.67 -35.84
CA HIS A 223 -8.10 -52.39 -34.73
C HIS A 223 -8.35 -53.90 -35.02
N PRO A 224 -8.44 -54.83 -34.04
CA PRO A 224 -9.71 -54.96 -33.28
C PRO A 224 -9.66 -55.69 -31.90
N LEU A 225 -10.83 -55.73 -31.22
CA LEU A 225 -11.34 -56.69 -30.20
C LEU A 225 -10.45 -57.01 -28.96
N ALA A 226 -10.83 -56.86 -27.68
CA ALA A 226 -12.08 -57.00 -26.92
C ALA A 226 -12.39 -58.42 -26.37
N THR A 227 -12.52 -58.53 -25.04
CA THR A 227 -13.10 -59.69 -24.32
C THR A 227 -13.69 -59.29 -22.96
N PHE A 228 -14.96 -59.68 -22.71
CA PHE A 228 -15.56 -60.32 -21.51
C PHE A 228 -14.90 -60.12 -20.11
N ALA A 229 -15.60 -60.06 -18.96
CA ALA A 229 -17.02 -60.02 -18.54
C ALA A 229 -17.04 -59.73 -16.99
N ALA A 230 -18.10 -59.68 -16.18
CA ALA A 230 -19.49 -60.19 -16.29
C ALA A 230 -20.48 -59.36 -15.44
N GLN A 231 -21.76 -59.76 -15.40
CA GLN A 231 -22.87 -59.08 -14.73
C GLN A 231 -23.34 -59.78 -13.43
N SER A 232 -23.78 -59.01 -12.44
CA SER A 232 -24.99 -59.27 -11.61
C SER A 232 -25.16 -58.11 -10.58
N SER A 233 -26.31 -57.53 -10.23
CA SER A 233 -27.77 -57.84 -10.34
C SER A 233 -28.42 -58.50 -9.11
N SER A 234 -28.73 -57.71 -8.07
CA SER A 234 -29.78 -58.06 -7.09
C SER A 234 -30.31 -56.85 -6.29
N ASN A 235 -31.47 -56.35 -6.72
CA ASN A 235 -32.56 -55.89 -5.84
C ASN A 235 -33.72 -56.91 -6.06
N PRO A 236 -34.80 -56.98 -5.26
CA PRO A 236 -35.15 -56.16 -4.09
C PRO A 236 -35.51 -57.02 -2.84
N PHE A 237 -36.01 -56.40 -1.76
CA PHE A 237 -37.16 -56.95 -1.03
C PHE A 237 -38.01 -55.85 -0.38
N THR A 238 -39.29 -56.15 -0.12
CA THR A 238 -40.33 -55.19 0.29
C THR A 238 -40.90 -55.49 1.67
N GLY A 239 -41.39 -54.46 2.37
CA GLY A 239 -42.24 -54.62 3.57
C GLY A 239 -43.03 -53.34 3.86
N ALA A 240 -44.37 -53.42 3.88
CA ALA A 240 -45.24 -52.27 4.10
C ALA A 240 -46.53 -52.63 4.86
N VAL A 241 -46.78 -51.94 5.98
CA VAL A 241 -48.05 -51.77 6.73
C VAL A 241 -47.93 -50.39 7.40
N ARG A 242 -48.79 -49.38 7.19
CA ARG A 242 -50.25 -49.15 7.41
C ARG A 242 -50.63 -48.79 8.86
N GLU A 243 -51.30 -47.63 9.01
CA GLU A 243 -52.24 -47.24 10.10
C GLU A 243 -51.65 -47.08 11.54
N THR A 244 -52.16 -46.23 12.47
CA THR A 244 -53.06 -45.04 12.45
C THR A 244 -52.88 -44.23 13.76
N THR A 245 -53.29 -42.95 13.77
CA THR A 245 -53.76 -42.12 14.92
C THR A 245 -53.13 -42.31 16.32
N SER A 246 -52.75 -41.23 17.02
CA SER A 246 -53.75 -40.30 17.58
C SER A 246 -53.13 -39.01 18.18
N ALA A 247 -53.95 -37.96 18.28
CA ALA A 247 -53.69 -36.76 19.07
C ALA A 247 -54.42 -36.82 20.42
N PRO A 248 -54.30 -35.79 21.27
CA PRO A 248 -55.46 -34.88 21.31
C PRO A 248 -55.11 -33.40 21.22
N ASN A 249 -56.03 -32.63 20.63
CA ASN A 249 -56.05 -31.16 20.69
C ASN A 249 -56.73 -30.67 21.97
N PHE A 250 -56.52 -29.39 22.32
CA PHE A 250 -57.63 -28.52 22.67
C PHE A 250 -57.48 -27.15 21.97
N ALA A 251 -58.61 -26.58 21.57
CA ALA A 251 -58.76 -25.27 20.91
C ALA A 251 -59.98 -24.55 21.54
N LEU A 252 -60.24 -23.25 21.36
CA LEU A 252 -60.82 -22.64 20.14
C LEU A 252 -61.00 -21.11 20.29
N GLY A 253 -61.03 -20.38 19.15
CA GLY A 253 -61.77 -19.12 18.97
C GLY A 253 -61.06 -17.80 19.37
N SER A 254 -61.31 -16.64 18.75
CA SER A 254 -62.16 -16.29 17.57
C SER A 254 -61.68 -14.99 16.89
N ARG A 255 -62.05 -14.78 15.60
CA ARG A 255 -61.91 -13.52 14.81
C ARG A 255 -63.08 -12.53 15.10
N PRO A 256 -63.29 -11.35 14.44
CA PRO A 256 -62.56 -10.65 13.34
C PRO A 256 -62.41 -9.09 13.44
N LEU A 257 -61.67 -8.47 12.49
CA LEU A 257 -61.86 -7.15 11.78
C LEU A 257 -62.22 -5.85 12.58
N ARG A 258 -61.99 -4.60 12.13
CA ARG A 258 -61.88 -3.99 10.78
C ARG A 258 -61.12 -2.62 10.84
N SER A 259 -61.01 -1.91 9.71
CA SER A 259 -60.35 -0.59 9.52
C SER A 259 -61.30 0.63 9.61
N GLY A 260 -60.72 1.84 9.69
CA GLY A 260 -61.38 3.15 9.53
C GLY A 260 -60.36 4.30 9.39
N GLU A 261 -60.67 5.35 8.62
CA GLU A 261 -59.69 6.35 8.12
C GLU A 261 -60.01 7.83 8.49
N ILE A 262 -59.05 8.69 8.14
CA ILE A 262 -58.88 10.16 8.25
C ILE A 262 -60.11 11.02 7.82
N PRO A 263 -60.25 12.27 8.35
CA PRO A 263 -59.83 13.51 7.63
C PRO A 263 -58.92 14.46 8.49
N VAL A 264 -58.02 15.34 8.01
CA VAL A 264 -58.03 16.39 6.93
C VAL A 264 -58.83 17.64 7.38
N ASP A 265 -58.37 18.90 7.41
CA ASP A 265 -57.10 19.63 7.08
C ASP A 265 -57.15 21.07 7.71
N ALA A 266 -56.24 22.07 7.65
CA ALA A 266 -54.85 22.33 7.18
C ALA A 266 -54.36 23.74 7.71
N THR A 267 -53.30 24.34 7.10
CA THR A 267 -52.82 25.77 7.21
C THR A 267 -52.02 26.15 8.50
N ALA A 268 -50.76 26.62 8.45
CA ALA A 268 -50.16 27.92 8.02
C ALA A 268 -49.89 28.86 9.24
N SER A 269 -48.88 29.75 9.35
CA SER A 269 -47.71 30.14 8.50
C SER A 269 -46.78 31.16 9.23
N PHE A 270 -45.44 31.11 9.01
CA PHE A 270 -44.45 32.22 9.20
C PHE A 270 -44.22 32.72 10.67
N SER A 271 -43.14 33.41 11.10
CA SER A 271 -41.85 33.86 10.51
C SER A 271 -40.74 34.11 11.57
N MET A 272 -39.54 34.54 11.11
CA MET A 272 -38.36 35.15 11.80
C MET A 272 -38.70 36.26 12.84
N GLU A 273 -37.80 36.76 13.73
CA GLU A 273 -36.32 36.96 13.62
C GLU A 273 -35.51 36.99 14.97
N ARG A 274 -34.40 37.77 15.05
CA ARG A 274 -33.26 37.77 16.05
C ARG A 274 -33.43 38.88 17.15
N PRO A 275 -32.45 39.34 18.00
CA PRO A 275 -31.00 39.02 18.19
C PRO A 275 -30.35 39.08 19.63
N SER A 276 -29.02 38.82 19.70
CA SER A 276 -27.98 39.39 20.64
C SER A 276 -27.96 39.06 22.17
N ARG A 277 -26.89 39.33 22.97
CA ARG A 277 -25.39 39.14 22.87
C ARG A 277 -24.69 39.54 24.21
N LEU A 278 -23.81 38.71 24.81
CA LEU A 278 -22.88 39.00 25.96
C LEU A 278 -23.56 39.37 27.33
N ALA A 279 -22.99 39.25 28.56
CA ALA A 279 -21.60 38.99 29.02
C ALA A 279 -21.52 38.30 30.44
N ASP A 280 -20.37 37.66 30.73
CA ASP A 280 -19.62 37.49 32.02
C ASP A 280 -20.19 36.81 33.30
N ARG A 281 -19.28 36.59 34.27
CA ARG A 281 -19.32 35.74 35.52
C ARG A 281 -19.46 36.62 36.81
N PRO A 282 -19.36 36.18 38.11
CA PRO A 282 -18.97 34.85 38.68
C PRO A 282 -19.61 34.34 40.03
N GLU A 283 -19.24 33.09 40.39
CA GLU A 283 -18.88 32.52 41.73
C GLU A 283 -19.86 32.25 42.93
N TRP A 284 -19.56 31.10 43.61
CA TRP A 284 -19.79 30.71 45.03
C TRP A 284 -21.25 30.41 45.50
N SER A 285 -21.53 29.58 46.53
CA SER A 285 -20.75 28.64 47.39
C SER A 285 -21.66 27.59 48.09
N ASN A 286 -21.08 26.55 48.71
CA ASN A 286 -21.80 25.47 49.45
C ASN A 286 -22.53 25.93 50.73
N ASN A 287 -23.72 25.37 50.98
CA ASN A 287 -24.07 24.50 52.14
C ASN A 287 -25.56 24.61 52.50
N ASP A 288 -26.23 23.47 52.71
CA ASP A 288 -27.16 23.38 53.84
C ASP A 288 -27.42 21.93 54.30
N TYR A 289 -27.26 21.70 55.60
CA TYR A 289 -28.24 21.08 56.52
C TYR A 289 -27.57 20.53 57.80
N ARG A 290 -27.98 21.09 58.94
CA ARG A 290 -27.77 20.53 60.29
C ARG A 290 -29.09 20.04 60.87
N MET A 291 -29.06 18.98 61.66
CA MET A 291 -30.01 18.70 62.76
C MET A 291 -29.24 18.08 63.95
N PHE A 292 -29.84 18.13 65.14
CA PHE A 292 -29.11 18.25 66.42
C PHE A 292 -28.65 16.95 67.12
N ASN A 293 -27.67 17.14 68.04
CA ASN A 293 -27.17 16.15 69.00
C ASN A 293 -28.07 15.99 70.23
N ALA A 294 -27.87 14.88 70.97
CA ALA A 294 -28.08 14.82 72.41
C ALA A 294 -26.86 14.20 73.15
N HIS A 295 -26.66 14.68 74.38
CA HIS A 295 -25.64 14.46 75.41
C HIS A 295 -25.08 13.01 75.67
N PHE A 296 -24.01 12.73 76.44
CA PHE A 296 -23.23 13.48 77.47
C PHE A 296 -21.72 13.01 77.53
N PRO A 297 -20.84 13.28 78.54
CA PRO A 297 -19.39 13.42 78.30
C PRO A 297 -18.44 12.49 79.10
N SER A 298 -17.17 12.42 78.67
CA SER A 298 -15.97 12.39 79.54
C SER A 298 -14.71 12.74 78.72
N SER A 299 -13.67 13.29 79.36
CA SER A 299 -12.68 14.17 78.69
C SER A 299 -11.20 13.77 78.80
N THR A 300 -10.88 12.57 79.30
CA THR A 300 -9.50 12.15 79.61
C THR A 300 -8.84 11.23 78.57
N LEU A 301 -9.56 10.74 77.56
CA LEU A 301 -9.07 9.72 76.61
C LEU A 301 -8.68 10.27 75.21
N ARG A 302 -8.61 11.61 75.05
CA ARG A 302 -8.36 12.26 73.75
C ARG A 302 -6.92 12.73 73.52
N HIS A 303 -6.16 13.13 74.56
CA HIS A 303 -4.84 13.72 74.36
C HIS A 303 -3.78 12.71 73.90
N GLU A 304 -3.70 11.54 74.53
CA GLU A 304 -2.73 10.51 74.11
C GLU A 304 -3.03 9.97 72.71
N LYS A 305 -4.31 9.76 72.37
CA LYS A 305 -4.71 9.40 70.99
C LYS A 305 -4.44 10.51 69.98
N ALA A 306 -4.61 11.79 70.36
CA ALA A 306 -4.28 12.90 69.48
C ALA A 306 -2.78 12.98 69.19
N ILE A 307 -1.91 12.74 70.17
CA ILE A 307 -0.46 12.69 69.98
C ILE A 307 -0.06 11.48 69.10
N LEU A 308 -0.67 10.31 69.32
CA LEU A 308 -0.40 9.13 68.48
C LEU A 308 -0.85 9.33 67.02
N LEU A 309 -2.02 9.95 66.78
CA LEU A 309 -2.47 10.30 65.42
C LEU A 309 -1.63 11.42 64.80
N ALA A 310 -1.19 12.41 65.58
CA ALA A 310 -0.32 13.49 65.10
C ALA A 310 1.06 12.96 64.67
N ALA A 311 1.64 12.02 65.44
CA ALA A 311 2.86 11.33 65.07
C ALA A 311 2.68 10.49 63.78
N LEU A 312 1.55 9.79 63.63
CA LEU A 312 1.22 9.07 62.40
C LEU A 312 0.99 10.01 61.19
N SER A 313 0.52 11.24 61.42
CA SER A 313 0.34 12.25 60.36
C SER A 313 1.63 12.96 59.90
N GLN A 314 2.79 12.65 60.51
CA GLN A 314 4.10 13.20 60.11
C GLN A 314 5.13 12.13 59.67
N ALA A 315 4.66 10.99 59.16
CA ALA A 315 5.52 9.99 58.51
C ALA A 315 4.95 9.43 57.20
N VAL A 316 3.63 9.44 57.00
CA VAL A 316 3.01 9.02 55.75
C VAL A 316 3.11 10.16 54.72
N LYS A 317 4.14 10.11 53.86
CA LYS A 317 3.95 10.64 52.51
C LYS A 317 2.73 9.92 51.93
N ALA A 318 1.76 10.66 51.40
CA ALA A 318 0.76 10.05 50.53
C ALA A 318 1.52 9.50 49.31
N ILE A 319 1.76 8.19 49.31
CA ILE A 319 2.17 7.48 48.12
C ILE A 319 0.90 7.40 47.29
N ASP A 320 0.79 8.25 46.28
CA ASP A 320 -0.21 8.06 45.24
C ASP A 320 0.04 6.68 44.63
N ILE A 321 -0.98 5.81 44.63
CA ILE A 321 -0.90 4.45 44.09
C ILE A 321 -1.62 4.45 42.75
N ALA A 322 -0.93 4.01 41.69
CA ALA A 322 -1.51 3.81 40.37
C ALA A 322 -1.89 2.33 40.17
N VAL A 323 -2.92 2.13 39.33
CA VAL A 323 -3.28 0.81 38.81
C VAL A 323 -2.49 0.59 37.53
N TYR A 324 -1.62 -0.40 37.54
CA TYR A 324 -0.86 -0.84 36.37
C TYR A 324 -1.58 -2.01 35.73
N LYS A 325 -1.70 -2.00 34.40
CA LYS A 325 -2.23 -3.13 33.63
C LYS A 325 -1.36 -3.38 32.41
N VAL A 326 -0.97 -4.63 32.21
CA VAL A 326 -0.17 -5.04 31.05
C VAL A 326 -0.77 -6.27 30.37
N ILE A 327 -0.75 -6.26 29.04
CA ILE A 327 -1.04 -7.40 28.18
C ILE A 327 0.28 -8.12 27.94
N GLY A 328 0.40 -9.36 28.41
CA GLY A 328 1.60 -10.18 28.29
C GLY A 328 1.28 -11.67 28.35
N SER A 329 1.83 -12.44 27.40
CA SER A 329 1.73 -13.91 27.44
C SER A 329 2.86 -14.49 28.27
N LEU A 330 2.50 -15.43 29.15
CA LEU A 330 3.40 -16.22 29.97
C LEU A 330 3.31 -17.72 29.60
N SER A 331 2.78 -18.05 28.41
CA SER A 331 2.45 -19.43 28.00
C SER A 331 3.62 -20.43 28.08
N LYS A 332 4.85 -19.93 28.03
CA LYS A 332 6.09 -20.72 28.11
C LYS A 332 6.44 -21.19 29.52
N ASP A 333 5.93 -20.55 30.58
CA ASP A 333 6.28 -20.87 31.96
C ASP A 333 5.12 -20.61 32.95
N PRO A 334 4.50 -21.65 33.53
CA PRO A 334 3.37 -21.51 34.44
C PRO A 334 3.75 -21.03 35.86
N GLU A 335 5.04 -20.82 36.15
CA GLU A 335 5.54 -20.22 37.39
C GLU A 335 5.98 -18.75 37.20
N ALA A 336 5.90 -18.22 35.98
CA ALA A 336 6.14 -16.82 35.69
C ALA A 336 4.97 -15.93 36.09
N HIS A 337 5.28 -14.68 36.41
CA HIS A 337 4.35 -13.59 36.69
C HIS A 337 4.80 -12.33 35.94
N MET A 338 3.85 -11.50 35.50
CA MET A 338 4.16 -10.11 35.15
C MET A 338 4.45 -9.32 36.43
N ALA A 339 5.38 -8.37 36.35
CA ALA A 339 5.65 -7.42 37.42
C ALA A 339 5.93 -6.02 36.84
N VAL A 340 5.89 -5.00 37.70
CA VAL A 340 6.32 -3.63 37.38
C VAL A 340 7.44 -3.20 38.32
N HIS A 341 8.51 -2.65 37.75
CA HIS A 341 9.56 -1.95 38.49
C HIS A 341 9.41 -0.44 38.35
N ILE A 342 9.71 0.28 39.43
CA ILE A 342 9.54 1.72 39.54
C ILE A 342 10.92 2.36 39.71
N GLU A 343 11.28 3.32 38.84
CA GLU A 343 12.60 3.98 38.88
C GLU A 343 12.88 4.64 40.24
N ASP A 344 14.14 4.65 40.66
CA ASP A 344 14.59 5.06 42.01
C ASP A 344 13.86 4.34 43.17
N GLY A 345 13.43 3.09 42.96
CA GLY A 345 12.85 2.21 43.99
C GLY A 345 13.52 0.84 43.98
N PRO A 346 13.74 0.19 45.15
CA PRO A 346 14.28 -1.17 45.23
C PRO A 346 13.19 -2.25 45.10
N GLU A 347 11.92 -1.85 45.00
CA GLU A 347 10.76 -2.75 45.04
C GLU A 347 10.25 -3.08 43.63
N VAL A 348 10.04 -4.37 43.38
CA VAL A 348 9.32 -4.90 42.21
C VAL A 348 7.94 -5.33 42.67
N TYR A 349 6.89 -4.86 41.99
CA TYR A 349 5.51 -5.10 42.35
C TYR A 349 4.89 -6.13 41.40
N VAL A 350 4.49 -7.29 41.92
CA VAL A 350 3.85 -8.36 41.13
C VAL A 350 2.48 -7.90 40.63
N LEU A 351 2.13 -8.26 39.40
CA LEU A 351 0.83 -8.01 38.79
C LEU A 351 0.07 -9.35 38.74
N GLU A 352 -1.18 -9.34 39.19
CA GLU A 352 -2.02 -10.54 39.26
C GLU A 352 -2.76 -10.79 37.95
N LYS A 353 -2.85 -12.06 37.54
CA LYS A 353 -3.51 -12.48 36.31
C LYS A 353 -5.03 -12.21 36.39
N SER A 354 -5.56 -11.47 35.42
CA SER A 354 -6.93 -10.96 35.43
C SER A 354 -7.97 -12.08 35.31
N THR A 355 -9.08 -11.93 36.03
CA THR A 355 -10.22 -12.84 35.95
C THR A 355 -11.07 -12.64 34.69
N LEU A 356 -10.81 -11.58 33.91
CA LEU A 356 -11.53 -11.28 32.66
C LEU A 356 -10.81 -11.79 31.40
N ASP A 357 -9.48 -11.75 31.37
CA ASP A 357 -8.71 -12.35 30.28
C ASP A 357 -7.31 -12.74 30.78
N SER A 358 -6.86 -13.92 30.34
CA SER A 358 -5.67 -14.57 30.88
C SER A 358 -4.34 -14.00 30.34
N LEU A 359 -4.39 -13.10 29.35
CA LEU A 359 -3.25 -12.28 28.91
C LEU A 359 -3.11 -10.95 29.67
N VAL A 360 -4.12 -10.52 30.42
CA VAL A 360 -4.11 -9.24 31.13
C VAL A 360 -3.67 -9.44 32.57
N HIS A 361 -2.68 -8.68 33.02
CA HIS A 361 -2.17 -8.72 34.40
C HIS A 361 -2.31 -7.34 35.04
N VAL A 362 -2.78 -7.29 36.28
CA VAL A 362 -3.21 -6.05 36.96
C VAL A 362 -2.62 -5.98 38.36
N GLY A 363 -2.09 -4.82 38.75
CA GLY A 363 -1.53 -4.62 40.09
C GLY A 363 -1.41 -3.16 40.47
N TYR A 364 -0.83 -2.93 41.65
CA TYR A 364 -0.80 -1.64 42.33
C TYR A 364 0.62 -1.31 42.76
N ALA A 365 1.11 -0.13 42.37
CA ALA A 365 2.45 0.35 42.70
C ALA A 365 2.44 1.89 42.81
N PRO A 366 3.51 2.52 43.35
CA PRO A 366 3.62 3.97 43.38
C PRO A 366 3.40 4.63 42.00
N ALA A 367 2.65 5.72 41.99
CA ALA A 367 2.39 6.57 40.83
C ALA A 367 3.48 7.63 40.65
N LEU A 368 3.31 8.48 39.63
CA LEU A 368 4.11 9.69 39.35
C LEU A 368 5.62 9.48 39.09
N LYS A 369 6.10 8.24 39.11
CA LYS A 369 7.44 7.83 38.69
C LYS A 369 7.42 7.09 37.35
N ARG A 370 8.57 7.07 36.68
CA ARG A 370 8.81 6.23 35.50
C ARG A 370 8.87 4.77 35.91
N TYR A 371 8.47 3.89 35.00
CA TYR A 371 8.32 2.45 35.28
C TYR A 371 8.67 1.61 34.06
N HIS A 372 8.92 0.33 34.26
CA HIS A 372 9.04 -0.65 33.17
C HIS A 372 8.48 -2.00 33.63
N TYR A 373 7.96 -2.80 32.71
CA TYR A 373 7.43 -4.13 33.04
C TYR A 373 8.53 -5.20 32.99
N LEU A 374 8.34 -6.24 33.81
CA LEU A 374 9.20 -7.39 33.95
C LEU A 374 8.39 -8.68 33.80
N GLN A 375 9.03 -9.75 33.35
CA GLN A 375 8.59 -11.12 33.61
C GLN A 375 9.48 -11.70 34.71
N ILE A 376 8.89 -12.27 35.76
CA ILE A 376 9.63 -12.79 36.92
C ILE A 376 9.12 -14.16 37.35
N TYR A 377 9.99 -14.95 37.96
CA TYR A 377 9.61 -16.13 38.74
C TYR A 377 9.03 -15.75 40.11
N LYS A 378 8.24 -16.64 40.72
CA LYS A 378 7.75 -16.53 42.12
C LYS A 378 8.83 -16.27 43.18
N ASN A 379 10.08 -16.59 42.90
CA ASN A 379 11.22 -16.32 43.79
C ASN A 379 11.87 -14.93 43.60
N GLY A 380 11.33 -14.09 42.70
CA GLY A 380 11.85 -12.76 42.36
C GLY A 380 12.94 -12.73 41.28
N THR A 381 13.30 -13.87 40.68
CA THR A 381 14.29 -13.91 39.59
C THR A 381 13.68 -13.37 38.30
N VAL A 382 14.34 -12.42 37.65
CA VAL A 382 13.92 -11.88 36.34
C VAL A 382 14.11 -12.92 35.23
N ILE A 383 13.11 -13.02 34.36
CA ILE A 383 13.06 -13.86 33.17
C ILE A 383 13.34 -13.02 31.92
N ASP A 384 12.68 -11.86 31.83
CA ASP A 384 12.73 -10.89 30.73
C ASP A 384 12.37 -9.48 31.25
N GLU A 385 12.90 -8.42 30.63
CA GLU A 385 12.69 -7.05 31.09
C GLU A 385 12.54 -6.03 29.94
N GLU A 386 11.65 -5.05 30.14
CA GLU A 386 11.52 -3.94 29.19
C GLU A 386 12.76 -3.03 29.25
N MET A 387 13.59 -3.09 28.20
CA MET A 387 14.82 -2.29 28.02
C MET A 387 14.59 -0.77 27.85
N PHE A 388 13.44 -0.26 28.28
CA PHE A 388 13.00 1.13 28.17
C PHE A 388 12.02 1.46 29.30
N SER A 389 12.13 2.66 29.89
CA SER A 389 11.24 3.10 30.97
C SER A 389 10.16 4.09 30.51
N ARG A 390 8.91 3.66 30.70
CA ARG A 390 7.66 4.34 30.39
C ARG A 390 7.47 5.58 31.26
N LEU A 391 6.76 6.58 30.71
CA LEU A 391 6.36 7.79 31.45
C LEU A 391 5.26 7.47 32.49
N PRO A 392 5.22 8.15 33.65
CA PRO A 392 4.24 7.86 34.70
C PRO A 392 2.80 7.86 34.18
N SER A 393 2.04 6.80 34.47
CA SER A 393 0.62 6.74 34.11
C SER A 393 -0.27 7.19 35.25
N THR A 394 -1.20 8.10 34.96
CA THR A 394 -2.39 8.34 35.77
C THR A 394 -3.62 7.62 35.21
N SER A 395 -3.48 6.95 34.05
CA SER A 395 -4.57 6.23 33.38
C SER A 395 -4.43 4.71 33.60
N PRO A 396 -5.49 4.01 34.01
CA PRO A 396 -5.49 2.55 34.21
C PRO A 396 -5.65 1.82 32.86
N ALA A 397 -4.85 2.20 31.87
CA ALA A 397 -4.89 1.68 30.51
C ALA A 397 -4.19 0.31 30.42
N HIS A 398 -4.58 -0.52 29.45
CA HIS A 398 -3.89 -1.77 29.14
C HIS A 398 -2.66 -1.47 28.26
N ASP A 399 -1.47 -1.42 28.85
CA ASP A 399 -0.21 -1.35 28.11
C ASP A 399 0.08 -2.70 27.43
N PHE A 400 0.73 -2.71 26.26
CA PHE A 400 1.24 -3.95 25.66
C PHE A 400 2.72 -4.14 26.01
N TYR A 401 3.09 -5.31 26.54
CA TYR A 401 4.45 -5.63 26.95
C TYR A 401 5.45 -5.48 25.78
N ALA A 402 6.64 -4.98 26.08
CA ALA A 402 7.74 -4.72 25.14
C ALA A 402 7.49 -3.69 24.01
N SER A 403 6.30 -3.08 23.91
CA SER A 403 6.05 -1.98 22.96
C SER A 403 6.37 -0.61 23.57
N THR A 404 7.25 0.14 22.92
CA THR A 404 7.71 1.49 23.35
C THR A 404 6.80 2.61 22.84
N LEU A 405 5.95 2.30 21.84
CA LEU A 405 4.99 3.24 21.25
C LEU A 405 4.14 3.98 22.31
N PRO A 406 4.11 5.32 22.29
CA PRO A 406 3.24 6.09 23.17
C PRO A 406 1.76 5.75 22.96
N ARG A 407 0.99 5.65 24.06
CA ARG A 407 -0.46 5.51 24.01
C ARG A 407 -1.08 6.65 23.18
N HIS A 408 -2.03 6.31 22.30
CA HIS A 408 -2.69 7.23 21.37
C HIS A 408 -1.77 7.85 20.29
N THR A 409 -0.74 7.12 19.84
CA THR A 409 0.09 7.53 18.69
C THR A 409 -0.72 7.42 17.39
N MET A 410 -1.37 8.51 16.97
CA MET A 410 -2.09 8.54 15.71
C MET A 410 -1.13 8.66 14.51
N PRO A 411 -1.22 7.79 13.48
CA PRO A 411 -0.74 8.11 12.15
C PRO A 411 -1.36 9.42 11.65
N LYS A 412 -0.62 10.17 10.85
CA LYS A 412 -1.12 11.40 10.20
C LYS A 412 -2.32 11.05 9.34
N THR A 413 -3.44 11.74 9.51
CA THR A 413 -4.65 11.52 8.71
C THR A 413 -4.47 12.11 7.30
N LEU A 414 -5.02 11.42 6.30
CA LEU A 414 -5.13 11.96 4.95
C LEU A 414 -6.19 13.07 4.91
N PRO A 415 -6.01 14.11 4.06
CA PRO A 415 -7.06 15.11 3.83
C PRO A 415 -8.22 14.49 3.06
N VAL A 416 -9.42 15.06 3.23
CA VAL A 416 -10.57 14.70 2.39
C VAL A 416 -10.28 15.10 0.94
N VAL A 417 -10.24 14.11 0.05
CA VAL A 417 -10.05 14.27 -1.41
C VAL A 417 -11.40 14.58 -2.06
N PHE A 418 -12.45 13.82 -1.72
CA PHE A 418 -13.82 14.03 -2.18
C PHE A 418 -14.80 13.94 -1.00
N PRO A 419 -15.92 14.68 -1.01
CA PRO A 419 -16.97 14.53 0.01
C PRO A 419 -17.61 13.13 -0.06
N ARG A 420 -17.82 12.50 1.11
CA ARG A 420 -18.58 11.24 1.23
C ARG A 420 -20.03 11.43 0.79
N THR A 421 -20.54 10.48 -0.01
CA THR A 421 -21.94 10.42 -0.44
C THR A 421 -22.83 9.51 0.42
N TYR A 422 -22.26 8.82 1.42
CA TYR A 422 -22.93 7.84 2.28
C TYR A 422 -22.82 8.16 3.77
N ASP A 423 -23.79 7.67 4.56
CA ASP A 423 -23.89 7.87 6.02
C ASP A 423 -23.47 6.61 6.80
N ARG A 424 -22.16 6.51 7.06
CA ARG A 424 -21.53 5.42 7.82
C ARG A 424 -21.54 5.72 9.32
N ILE A 425 -21.83 4.70 10.13
CA ILE A 425 -21.58 4.73 11.58
C ILE A 425 -20.09 4.86 11.92
N ASP A 426 -19.81 5.42 13.10
CA ASP A 426 -18.47 5.41 13.66
C ASP A 426 -17.88 3.98 13.70
N SER A 427 -16.63 3.86 13.26
CA SER A 427 -15.86 2.61 13.24
C SER A 427 -14.82 2.51 14.35
N SER A 428 -14.62 3.55 15.17
CA SER A 428 -13.56 3.60 16.21
C SER A 428 -13.47 2.34 17.06
N ALA A 429 -14.61 1.84 17.54
CA ALA A 429 -14.70 0.65 18.40
C ALA A 429 -14.42 -0.70 17.70
N ALA A 430 -14.08 -0.71 16.41
CA ALA A 430 -13.68 -1.88 15.63
C ALA A 430 -12.38 -1.66 14.84
N HIS A 431 -12.16 -0.41 14.41
CA HIS A 431 -11.03 0.07 13.66
C HIS A 431 -10.56 1.41 14.28
N PRO A 432 -9.93 1.37 15.47
CA PRO A 432 -9.30 2.55 16.05
C PRO A 432 -8.13 3.00 15.17
N THR A 433 -7.76 4.28 15.30
CA THR A 433 -6.70 4.91 14.50
C THR A 433 -5.48 5.28 15.32
N ASP A 434 -5.51 5.08 16.64
CA ASP A 434 -4.56 5.60 17.62
C ASP A 434 -3.94 4.51 18.51
N GLU A 435 -4.40 3.26 18.36
CA GLU A 435 -3.93 2.08 19.07
C GLU A 435 -3.96 0.83 18.17
N ILE A 436 -3.24 -0.22 18.57
CA ILE A 436 -3.31 -1.57 17.98
C ILE A 436 -3.89 -2.49 19.07
N PRO A 437 -5.20 -2.79 19.04
CA PRO A 437 -5.83 -3.67 20.02
C PRO A 437 -5.27 -5.09 20.00
N THR A 438 -5.51 -5.83 21.07
CA THR A 438 -5.27 -7.27 21.14
C THR A 438 -6.57 -8.04 20.99
N LEU A 439 -6.60 -9.01 20.07
CA LEU A 439 -7.61 -10.06 20.02
C LEU A 439 -7.03 -11.34 20.61
N HIS A 440 -7.61 -11.80 21.70
CA HIS A 440 -7.31 -13.11 22.27
C HIS A 440 -8.44 -14.09 21.94
N ILE A 441 -8.10 -15.21 21.30
CA ILE A 441 -9.03 -16.29 20.97
C ILE A 441 -8.79 -17.45 21.93
N ILE A 442 -9.86 -17.97 22.52
CA ILE A 442 -9.85 -19.18 23.34
C ILE A 442 -10.65 -20.24 22.58
N ALA A 443 -9.94 -21.25 22.05
CA ALA A 443 -10.46 -22.30 21.18
C ALA A 443 -10.20 -23.69 21.79
N PRO A 444 -11.14 -24.65 21.67
CA PRO A 444 -10.87 -26.04 22.06
C PRO A 444 -9.67 -26.61 21.30
N GLY A 445 -8.82 -27.37 21.98
CA GLY A 445 -7.57 -27.88 21.40
C GLY A 445 -7.79 -28.80 20.20
N ASP A 446 -8.79 -29.67 20.28
CA ASP A 446 -9.13 -30.61 19.20
C ASP A 446 -9.76 -29.88 18.00
N ASP A 447 -10.75 -29.00 18.22
CA ASP A 447 -11.34 -28.13 17.19
C ASP A 447 -10.27 -27.31 16.42
N LEU A 448 -9.33 -26.69 17.16
CA LEU A 448 -8.27 -25.88 16.58
C LEU A 448 -7.27 -26.74 15.78
N LYS A 449 -6.96 -27.94 16.27
CA LYS A 449 -6.11 -28.91 15.57
C LYS A 449 -6.80 -29.41 14.29
N GLU A 450 -8.09 -29.74 14.35
CA GLU A 450 -8.87 -30.15 13.16
C GLU A 450 -8.89 -29.04 12.11
N LEU A 451 -9.05 -27.78 12.52
CA LEU A 451 -9.00 -26.60 11.64
C LEU A 451 -7.64 -26.43 10.96
N TYR A 452 -6.53 -26.72 11.65
CA TYR A 452 -5.17 -26.61 11.09
C TYR A 452 -4.75 -27.82 10.24
N ASP A 453 -5.17 -29.04 10.59
CA ASP A 453 -4.91 -30.24 9.80
C ASP A 453 -5.67 -30.20 8.46
N ASN A 454 -6.95 -29.80 8.48
CA ASN A 454 -7.85 -29.76 7.33
C ASN A 454 -7.91 -28.36 6.68
N TYR A 455 -6.76 -27.68 6.61
CA TYR A 455 -6.69 -26.23 6.32
C TYR A 455 -7.25 -25.78 4.95
N LEU A 456 -7.45 -26.69 4.00
CA LEU A 456 -8.10 -26.38 2.71
C LEU A 456 -9.63 -26.39 2.79
N ASP A 457 -10.21 -27.05 3.79
CA ASP A 457 -11.66 -27.21 3.92
C ASP A 457 -12.32 -25.97 4.54
N SER A 458 -13.58 -25.71 4.19
CA SER A 458 -14.28 -24.46 4.52
C SER A 458 -15.35 -24.63 5.59
N PHE A 459 -14.93 -25.02 6.79
CA PHE A 459 -15.76 -25.09 8.00
C PHE A 459 -15.36 -24.02 9.04
N ALA A 460 -16.14 -23.89 10.12
CA ALA A 460 -15.96 -22.86 11.15
C ALA A 460 -16.25 -23.38 12.57
N ILE A 461 -15.23 -23.38 13.42
CA ILE A 461 -15.30 -23.79 14.82
C ILE A 461 -15.96 -22.71 15.69
N ASN A 462 -16.34 -23.05 16.92
CA ASN A 462 -16.80 -22.10 17.93
C ASN A 462 -15.63 -21.72 18.84
N VAL A 463 -15.43 -20.44 19.11
CA VAL A 463 -14.42 -19.93 20.04
C VAL A 463 -15.02 -18.88 20.97
N ASN A 464 -14.39 -18.67 22.11
CA ASN A 464 -14.54 -17.43 22.85
C ASN A 464 -13.46 -16.44 22.39
N MET A 465 -13.74 -15.14 22.47
CA MET A 465 -12.85 -14.09 21.99
C MET A 465 -12.90 -12.89 22.93
N THR A 466 -11.75 -12.35 23.31
CA THR A 466 -11.64 -11.07 24.01
C THR A 466 -11.02 -10.03 23.07
N HIS A 467 -11.65 -8.85 22.98
CA HIS A 467 -11.06 -7.66 22.39
C HIS A 467 -10.57 -6.74 23.52
N ILE A 468 -9.26 -6.49 23.55
CA ILE A 468 -8.58 -5.68 24.56
C ILE A 468 -8.02 -4.44 23.87
N SER A 469 -8.58 -3.29 24.19
CA SER A 469 -8.09 -1.96 23.81
C SER A 469 -7.34 -1.33 24.99
N GLY A 470 -6.63 -0.23 24.78
CA GLY A 470 -6.02 0.53 25.87
C GLY A 470 -7.04 0.97 26.93
N SER A 471 -8.29 1.26 26.55
CA SER A 471 -9.35 1.70 27.48
C SER A 471 -10.27 0.61 28.01
N GLU A 472 -10.60 -0.40 27.19
CA GLU A 472 -11.68 -1.37 27.47
C GLU A 472 -11.29 -2.83 27.20
N LEU A 473 -12.03 -3.75 27.81
CA LEU A 473 -11.97 -5.19 27.58
C LEU A 473 -13.39 -5.68 27.28
N ARG A 474 -13.60 -6.33 26.13
CA ARG A 474 -14.91 -6.85 25.68
C ARG A 474 -14.81 -8.34 25.34
N GLN A 475 -15.53 -9.18 26.09
CA GLN A 475 -15.61 -10.62 25.86
C GLN A 475 -16.76 -10.98 24.90
N PHE A 476 -16.56 -12.00 24.07
CA PHE A 476 -17.52 -12.50 23.09
C PHE A 476 -17.53 -14.03 23.13
N GLU A 477 -18.67 -14.61 23.51
CA GLU A 477 -18.86 -16.07 23.48
C GLU A 477 -19.37 -16.55 22.12
N ASN A 478 -19.11 -17.83 21.80
CA ASN A 478 -19.65 -18.54 20.64
C ASN A 478 -19.41 -17.80 19.31
N VAL A 479 -18.24 -17.18 19.18
CA VAL A 479 -17.76 -16.54 17.95
C VAL A 479 -17.42 -17.63 16.94
N LYS A 480 -17.84 -17.45 15.68
CA LYS A 480 -17.45 -18.34 14.58
C LYS A 480 -16.07 -17.96 14.05
N PHE A 481 -15.15 -18.92 14.10
CA PHE A 481 -13.75 -18.77 13.70
C PHE A 481 -13.41 -19.77 12.57
N GLN A 482 -12.76 -19.28 11.51
CA GLN A 482 -12.53 -20.04 10.28
C GLN A 482 -11.24 -19.56 9.59
N LEU A 483 -10.58 -20.42 8.81
CA LEU A 483 -9.46 -20.03 7.95
C LEU A 483 -9.89 -19.10 6.79
N GLY A 484 -9.17 -18.00 6.63
CA GLY A 484 -9.45 -16.90 5.72
C GLY A 484 -8.83 -17.06 4.32
N GLY A 485 -9.58 -16.63 3.31
CA GLY A 485 -9.17 -16.63 1.90
C GLY A 485 -9.03 -18.03 1.29
N GLN A 486 -8.32 -18.11 0.16
CA GLN A 486 -8.08 -19.34 -0.61
C GLN A 486 -6.57 -19.62 -0.70
N THR A 487 -5.85 -18.90 -1.56
CA THR A 487 -4.38 -19.01 -1.74
C THR A 487 -3.62 -18.67 -0.45
N SER A 488 -4.16 -17.78 0.39
CA SER A 488 -3.66 -17.47 1.74
C SER A 488 -3.52 -18.70 2.64
N ARG A 489 -4.30 -19.76 2.40
CA ARG A 489 -4.25 -21.05 3.11
C ARG A 489 -3.06 -21.92 2.68
N LEU A 490 -2.14 -21.41 1.86
CA LEU A 490 -0.90 -22.10 1.44
C LEU A 490 0.36 -21.56 2.16
N PHE A 491 0.26 -20.43 2.86
CA PHE A 491 1.36 -19.83 3.63
C PHE A 491 1.53 -20.41 5.05
N GLU A 492 2.64 -20.09 5.70
CA GLU A 492 3.04 -20.59 7.03
C GLU A 492 2.25 -19.97 8.20
N LYS A 493 1.76 -18.74 7.98
CA LYS A 493 0.94 -17.96 8.92
C LYS A 493 -0.46 -17.84 8.32
N PHE A 494 -1.45 -18.46 8.98
CA PHE A 494 -2.82 -18.50 8.49
C PHE A 494 -3.50 -17.13 8.62
N SER A 495 -4.30 -16.76 7.60
CA SER A 495 -5.32 -15.72 7.72
C SER A 495 -6.61 -16.31 8.28
N PHE A 496 -7.47 -15.49 8.89
CA PHE A 496 -8.71 -15.94 9.54
C PHE A 496 -9.95 -15.12 9.12
N ASN A 497 -11.13 -15.68 9.36
CA ASN A 497 -12.44 -15.03 9.29
C ASN A 497 -13.09 -15.10 10.68
N ILE A 498 -13.53 -13.96 11.19
CA ILE A 498 -14.25 -13.84 12.47
C ILE A 498 -15.69 -13.43 12.21
N HIS A 499 -16.64 -14.13 12.84
CA HIS A 499 -18.04 -13.72 12.88
C HIS A 499 -18.60 -13.76 14.32
N ILE A 500 -18.86 -12.56 14.84
CA ILE A 500 -19.59 -12.34 16.09
C ILE A 500 -21.09 -12.51 15.82
N SER A 501 -21.81 -13.28 16.64
CA SER A 501 -23.25 -13.50 16.47
C SER A 501 -24.04 -12.19 16.36
N LYS A 502 -25.13 -12.21 15.58
CA LYS A 502 -26.01 -11.04 15.41
C LYS A 502 -26.69 -10.61 16.71
N ASP A 503 -26.85 -11.56 17.65
CA ASP A 503 -27.61 -11.43 18.89
C ASP A 503 -26.73 -11.07 20.10
N ASN A 504 -25.40 -11.01 19.92
CA ASN A 504 -24.48 -10.54 20.96
C ASN A 504 -24.54 -8.99 21.05
N PRO A 505 -24.86 -8.41 22.22
CA PRO A 505 -25.04 -6.97 22.38
C PRO A 505 -23.73 -6.17 22.42
N LEU A 506 -22.59 -6.79 22.71
CA LEU A 506 -21.29 -6.15 22.93
C LEU A 506 -20.54 -5.80 21.63
N SER A 507 -21.20 -5.92 20.47
CA SER A 507 -20.59 -5.79 19.14
C SER A 507 -19.68 -4.57 18.98
N LEU A 508 -18.56 -4.75 18.28
CA LEU A 508 -17.56 -3.71 18.03
C LEU A 508 -18.15 -2.60 17.14
N GLY A 509 -18.79 -1.60 17.75
CA GLY A 509 -19.46 -0.51 17.02
C GLY A 509 -20.57 -0.97 16.07
N GLY A 510 -21.17 -2.14 16.28
CA GLY A 510 -22.11 -2.75 15.32
C GLY A 510 -21.45 -3.50 14.16
N TYR A 511 -20.12 -3.56 14.07
CA TYR A 511 -19.37 -4.43 13.16
C TYR A 511 -19.23 -5.84 13.76
N ARG A 512 -19.37 -6.88 12.92
CA ARG A 512 -19.55 -8.29 13.35
C ARG A 512 -18.98 -9.35 12.40
N ARG A 513 -18.24 -8.92 11.37
CA ARG A 513 -17.72 -9.76 10.28
C ARG A 513 -16.36 -9.20 9.88
N PHE A 514 -15.28 -9.92 10.18
CA PHE A 514 -13.92 -9.44 9.93
C PHE A 514 -13.09 -10.50 9.19
N LYS A 515 -12.24 -10.05 8.26
CA LYS A 515 -11.06 -10.79 7.80
C LYS A 515 -9.89 -10.39 8.71
N LEU A 516 -9.10 -11.35 9.17
CA LEU A 516 -7.76 -11.11 9.72
C LEU A 516 -6.74 -11.56 8.68
N ARG A 517 -6.07 -10.60 8.03
CA ARG A 517 -5.02 -10.84 7.02
C ARG A 517 -3.68 -11.06 7.69
N ALA A 518 -3.03 -12.17 7.38
CA ALA A 518 -1.70 -12.49 7.89
C ALA A 518 -0.56 -11.65 7.25
N CYS A 519 -0.86 -10.90 6.19
CA CYS A 519 0.03 -9.97 5.46
C CYS A 519 1.32 -10.57 4.85
N VAL A 520 1.45 -11.90 4.82
CA VAL A 520 2.64 -12.65 4.33
C VAL A 520 3.12 -12.22 2.92
N THR A 521 2.22 -11.72 2.08
CA THR A 521 2.47 -11.28 0.70
C THR A 521 2.88 -9.81 0.56
N ASP A 522 2.87 -9.02 1.63
CA ASP A 522 3.31 -7.61 1.66
C ASP A 522 4.26 -7.41 2.86
N PRO A 523 5.59 -7.39 2.66
CA PRO A 523 6.55 -7.19 3.74
C PRO A 523 6.41 -5.86 4.50
N THR A 524 5.64 -4.90 3.97
CA THR A 524 5.33 -3.65 4.67
C THR A 524 4.08 -3.70 5.54
N PHE A 525 3.24 -4.75 5.42
CA PHE A 525 1.93 -4.89 6.06
C PHE A 525 0.92 -3.75 5.73
N MET A 526 1.30 -2.76 4.92
CA MET A 526 0.60 -1.47 4.81
C MET A 526 -0.18 -1.29 3.52
N ARG A 527 0.10 -1.99 2.42
CA ARG A 527 -0.45 -1.65 1.09
C ARG A 527 -1.98 -1.70 1.05
N GLU A 528 -2.54 -2.78 1.59
CA GLU A 528 -3.99 -2.94 1.72
C GLU A 528 -4.59 -1.89 2.67
N LYS A 529 -3.94 -1.58 3.79
CA LYS A 529 -4.38 -0.56 4.77
C LYS A 529 -4.38 0.85 4.17
N LEU A 530 -3.27 1.27 3.56
CA LEU A 530 -3.10 2.58 2.93
C LEU A 530 -4.11 2.82 1.81
N TYR A 531 -4.45 1.79 1.03
CA TYR A 531 -5.47 1.95 0.00
C TYR A 531 -6.87 2.09 0.63
N TYR A 532 -7.25 1.31 1.66
CA TYR A 532 -8.51 1.57 2.37
C TYR A 532 -8.56 2.97 3.03
N ASP A 533 -7.44 3.48 3.53
CA ASP A 533 -7.35 4.85 4.05
C ASP A 533 -7.54 5.90 2.94
N VAL A 534 -6.92 5.71 1.77
CA VAL A 534 -7.13 6.58 0.59
C VAL A 534 -8.57 6.53 0.08
N LEU A 535 -9.19 5.35 0.04
CA LEU A 535 -10.59 5.20 -0.39
C LEU A 535 -11.55 5.95 0.54
N ASP A 536 -11.33 5.91 1.86
CA ASP A 536 -12.17 6.68 2.80
C ASP A 536 -11.87 8.19 2.80
N ALA A 537 -10.61 8.59 2.58
CA ALA A 537 -10.24 9.98 2.34
C ALA A 537 -10.87 10.53 1.05
N ALA A 538 -10.99 9.68 0.03
CA ALA A 538 -11.76 9.90 -1.19
C ALA A 538 -13.27 9.73 -1.04
N GLY A 539 -13.76 9.47 0.18
CA GLY A 539 -15.18 9.36 0.46
C GLY A 539 -15.89 8.26 -0.34
N LEU A 540 -15.19 7.17 -0.66
CA LEU A 540 -15.68 6.02 -1.42
C LEU A 540 -16.12 4.90 -0.44
N PRO A 541 -17.26 4.21 -0.67
CA PRO A 541 -17.80 3.19 0.23
C PRO A 541 -16.98 1.89 0.22
N ALA A 542 -15.80 1.93 0.84
CA ALA A 542 -14.88 0.80 0.96
C ALA A 542 -15.06 -0.01 2.27
N SER A 543 -14.33 -1.11 2.45
CA SER A 543 -14.10 -1.67 3.79
C SER A 543 -13.28 -0.70 4.66
N ARG A 544 -13.32 -0.91 5.97
CA ARG A 544 -12.38 -0.35 6.93
C ARG A 544 -11.30 -1.37 7.26
N ALA A 545 -10.07 -0.89 7.42
CA ALA A 545 -8.94 -1.67 7.87
C ALA A 545 -8.30 -1.01 9.10
N SER A 546 -7.82 -1.84 10.02
CA SER A 546 -6.98 -1.49 11.17
C SER A 546 -5.94 -2.60 11.38
N PHE A 547 -5.07 -2.44 12.37
CA PHE A 547 -4.17 -3.50 12.80
C PHE A 547 -4.62 -4.10 14.12
N VAL A 548 -4.26 -5.36 14.36
CA VAL A 548 -4.59 -6.07 15.60
C VAL A 548 -3.49 -7.08 15.95
N ARG A 549 -3.17 -7.20 17.24
CA ARG A 549 -2.29 -8.23 17.79
C ARG A 549 -3.14 -9.47 18.07
N LEU A 550 -2.86 -10.59 17.41
CA LEU A 550 -3.64 -11.82 17.57
C LEU A 550 -2.93 -12.81 18.49
N PHE A 551 -3.67 -13.39 19.43
CA PHE A 551 -3.26 -14.52 20.28
C PHE A 551 -4.33 -15.61 20.19
N ILE A 552 -3.93 -16.89 20.25
CA ILE A 552 -4.84 -18.04 20.32
C ILE A 552 -4.33 -18.98 21.41
N ASN A 553 -5.16 -19.22 22.44
CA ASN A 553 -4.82 -20.03 23.61
C ASN A 553 -3.51 -19.59 24.29
N GLU A 554 -3.43 -18.29 24.64
CA GLU A 554 -2.24 -17.57 25.14
C GLU A 554 -0.99 -17.56 24.23
N GLU A 555 -0.90 -18.38 23.19
CA GLU A 555 0.19 -18.31 22.21
C GLU A 555 0.04 -17.07 21.31
N PRO A 556 1.14 -16.34 21.01
CA PRO A 556 1.12 -15.22 20.06
C PRO A 556 1.00 -15.73 18.61
N MET A 557 0.14 -15.10 17.82
CA MET A 557 0.06 -15.29 16.36
C MET A 557 0.68 -14.12 15.57
N GLY A 558 0.95 -13.00 16.24
CA GLY A 558 1.59 -11.82 15.67
C GLY A 558 0.61 -10.71 15.23
N LEU A 559 1.07 -9.85 14.32
CA LEU A 559 0.34 -8.71 13.77
C LEU A 559 -0.56 -9.13 12.60
N TYR A 560 -1.79 -8.66 12.60
CA TYR A 560 -2.78 -8.92 11.55
C TYR A 560 -3.45 -7.63 11.07
N GLY A 561 -3.72 -7.56 9.76
CA GLY A 561 -4.64 -6.56 9.19
C GLY A 561 -6.08 -6.98 9.45
N MET A 562 -6.82 -6.23 10.27
CA MET A 562 -8.21 -6.48 10.61
C MET A 562 -9.13 -5.64 9.72
N ILE A 563 -9.95 -6.29 8.90
CA ILE A 563 -10.73 -5.65 7.82
C ILE A 563 -12.20 -6.07 7.92
N ASP A 564 -13.15 -5.13 7.88
CA ASP A 564 -14.57 -5.49 7.84
C ASP A 564 -14.98 -6.12 6.49
N ASN A 565 -15.93 -7.05 6.54
CA ASN A 565 -16.31 -7.87 5.38
C ASN A 565 -17.57 -7.33 4.69
N TYR A 566 -17.61 -7.34 3.35
CA TYR A 566 -18.74 -6.96 2.49
C TYR A 566 -19.96 -7.92 2.59
N LYS A 567 -20.45 -8.13 3.81
CA LYS A 567 -21.56 -9.00 4.20
C LYS A 567 -22.30 -8.36 5.37
N ASN A 568 -23.55 -8.77 5.61
CA ASN A 568 -24.38 -8.27 6.72
C ASN A 568 -23.58 -8.27 8.05
N PRO A 569 -23.32 -7.10 8.66
CA PRO A 569 -24.10 -5.86 8.54
C PRO A 569 -23.56 -4.73 7.62
N PHE A 570 -22.55 -4.93 6.78
CA PHE A 570 -21.89 -3.86 5.99
C PHE A 570 -22.83 -2.79 5.40
N LEU A 571 -23.79 -3.16 4.53
CA LEU A 571 -24.70 -2.19 3.90
C LEU A 571 -25.52 -1.36 4.92
N LYS A 572 -25.91 -1.98 6.03
CA LYS A 572 -26.63 -1.34 7.14
C LYS A 572 -25.73 -0.35 7.89
N ASN A 573 -24.44 -0.65 8.01
CA ASN A 573 -23.46 0.19 8.70
C ASN A 573 -22.96 1.35 7.82
N VAL A 574 -22.95 1.20 6.49
CA VAL A 574 -22.40 2.18 5.52
C VAL A 574 -23.45 3.08 4.87
N PHE A 575 -24.62 2.56 4.52
CA PHE A 575 -25.70 3.32 3.84
C PHE A 575 -26.94 3.54 4.72
N GLY A 576 -26.93 2.98 5.94
CA GLY A 576 -28.07 2.95 6.85
C GLY A 576 -27.82 3.53 8.24
N HIS A 577 -26.64 4.11 8.50
CA HIS A 577 -26.21 4.58 9.83
C HIS A 577 -26.54 3.59 10.97
N GLY A 578 -26.34 2.29 10.74
CA GLY A 578 -26.58 1.25 11.74
C GLY A 578 -28.04 1.08 12.17
N LYS A 579 -28.98 1.78 11.53
CA LYS A 579 -30.44 1.70 11.76
C LYS A 579 -31.03 0.62 10.85
N LYS A 580 -32.36 0.43 10.88
CA LYS A 580 -33.03 -0.53 9.97
C LYS A 580 -33.13 0.05 8.56
N TYR A 581 -32.21 -0.37 7.69
CA TYR A 581 -32.13 0.08 6.30
C TYR A 581 -32.77 -0.93 5.34
N LYS A 582 -33.53 -0.43 4.35
CA LYS A 582 -34.01 -1.23 3.21
C LYS A 582 -32.89 -1.27 2.17
N HIS A 583 -32.17 -2.37 2.07
CA HIS A 583 -31.09 -2.54 1.09
C HIS A 583 -31.55 -3.35 -0.13
N GLY A 584 -30.97 -3.08 -1.31
CA GLY A 584 -31.02 -3.98 -2.46
C GLY A 584 -29.96 -5.09 -2.36
N VAL A 585 -29.62 -5.68 -3.50
CA VAL A 585 -28.68 -6.80 -3.62
C VAL A 585 -27.23 -6.29 -3.70
N LEU A 586 -26.33 -7.00 -3.03
CA LEU A 586 -24.87 -6.83 -3.14
C LEU A 586 -24.28 -7.99 -3.93
N TYR A 587 -23.88 -7.71 -5.17
CA TYR A 587 -23.17 -8.65 -6.04
C TYR A 587 -21.66 -8.53 -5.83
N GLN A 588 -20.96 -9.64 -5.92
CA GLN A 588 -19.50 -9.75 -5.95
C GLN A 588 -19.07 -10.26 -7.33
N GLY A 589 -18.13 -9.57 -7.97
CA GLY A 589 -17.40 -10.11 -9.11
C GLY A 589 -16.32 -11.09 -8.64
N SER A 590 -16.31 -12.30 -9.17
CA SER A 590 -15.36 -13.35 -8.83
C SER A 590 -14.71 -13.97 -10.07
N MET A 591 -13.43 -14.30 -9.97
CA MET A 591 -12.63 -14.94 -11.03
C MET A 591 -12.43 -16.41 -10.61
N PRO A 592 -13.20 -17.37 -11.15
CA PRO A 592 -13.26 -18.72 -10.59
C PRO A 592 -12.08 -19.62 -10.98
N GLU A 593 -11.49 -19.41 -12.16
CA GLU A 593 -10.20 -19.98 -12.58
C GLU A 593 -9.31 -18.86 -13.13
N ASN A 594 -7.98 -19.02 -13.04
CA ASN A 594 -7.02 -17.99 -13.45
C ASN A 594 -7.08 -17.77 -14.98
N PRO A 595 -7.36 -16.56 -15.49
CA PRO A 595 -7.60 -16.29 -16.92
C PRO A 595 -6.37 -16.43 -17.82
N MET A 596 -5.19 -16.70 -17.25
CA MET A 596 -3.98 -17.09 -18.00
C MET A 596 -3.78 -18.61 -18.12
N ALA A 597 -4.70 -19.43 -17.59
CA ALA A 597 -4.68 -20.87 -17.82
C ALA A 597 -5.05 -21.19 -19.28
N PRO A 598 -4.36 -22.11 -19.97
CA PRO A 598 -4.72 -22.50 -21.32
C PRO A 598 -6.18 -22.96 -21.44
N GLU A 599 -6.85 -22.48 -22.49
CA GLU A 599 -8.19 -22.89 -22.95
C GLU A 599 -9.41 -22.55 -22.05
N LYS A 600 -9.26 -21.84 -20.91
CA LYS A 600 -10.43 -21.48 -20.06
C LYS A 600 -10.43 -20.07 -19.49
N LEU A 601 -11.65 -19.51 -19.39
CA LEU A 601 -12.01 -18.26 -18.71
C LEU A 601 -11.23 -17.01 -19.16
N SER A 602 -11.33 -16.67 -20.45
CA SER A 602 -10.71 -15.51 -21.10
C SER A 602 -11.28 -14.13 -20.68
N GLY A 603 -11.56 -13.89 -19.40
CA GLY A 603 -12.07 -12.58 -18.98
C GLY A 603 -12.45 -12.38 -17.51
N GLY A 604 -12.69 -13.41 -16.70
CA GLY A 604 -13.18 -13.25 -15.32
C GLY A 604 -14.58 -12.57 -15.25
N ALA A 605 -14.88 -11.90 -14.13
CA ALA A 605 -16.14 -11.15 -13.95
C ALA A 605 -16.05 -9.76 -14.59
N ASN A 606 -15.96 -9.69 -15.91
CA ASN A 606 -15.64 -8.47 -16.66
C ASN A 606 -16.82 -7.55 -16.99
N LEU A 607 -18.06 -7.91 -16.62
CA LEU A 607 -19.31 -7.27 -17.04
C LEU A 607 -19.61 -7.38 -18.55
N ALA A 608 -19.12 -8.43 -19.22
CA ALA A 608 -19.63 -8.84 -20.53
C ALA A 608 -21.03 -9.46 -20.42
N TYR A 609 -21.90 -9.15 -21.36
CA TYR A 609 -23.20 -9.78 -21.51
C TYR A 609 -23.05 -11.12 -22.23
N LEU A 610 -23.37 -12.22 -21.53
CA LEU A 610 -23.22 -13.59 -22.04
C LEU A 610 -24.56 -14.22 -22.46
N GLY A 611 -25.67 -13.62 -22.03
CA GLY A 611 -27.03 -14.07 -22.27
C GLY A 611 -28.00 -13.60 -21.18
N PRO A 612 -29.32 -13.74 -21.39
CA PRO A 612 -30.34 -13.22 -20.48
C PRO A 612 -30.55 -14.09 -19.23
N ASN A 613 -29.97 -15.29 -19.14
CA ASN A 613 -30.24 -16.22 -18.05
C ASN A 613 -29.10 -16.26 -17.02
N PRO A 614 -29.39 -16.43 -15.72
CA PRO A 614 -28.35 -16.65 -14.70
C PRO A 614 -27.43 -17.84 -14.96
N SER A 615 -27.86 -18.84 -15.75
CA SER A 615 -27.04 -19.98 -16.21
C SER A 615 -25.86 -19.56 -17.08
N ASP A 616 -26.00 -18.45 -17.80
CA ASP A 616 -25.08 -18.06 -18.87
C ASP A 616 -23.78 -17.46 -18.29
N TYR A 617 -23.73 -17.31 -16.96
CA TYR A 617 -22.63 -16.81 -16.14
C TYR A 617 -22.04 -17.90 -15.21
N VAL A 618 -22.37 -19.17 -15.46
CA VAL A 618 -21.91 -20.35 -14.71
C VAL A 618 -20.90 -21.13 -15.55
N PHE A 619 -19.72 -21.39 -14.97
CA PHE A 619 -18.61 -22.09 -15.62
C PHE A 619 -18.21 -23.30 -14.78
N GLY A 620 -18.60 -24.50 -15.24
CA GLY A 620 -18.42 -25.73 -14.47
C GLY A 620 -19.29 -25.72 -13.21
N THR A 621 -18.65 -25.71 -12.04
CA THR A 621 -19.31 -25.64 -10.73
C THR A 621 -19.32 -24.24 -10.11
N GLU A 622 -18.72 -23.25 -10.78
CA GLU A 622 -18.51 -21.91 -10.26
C GLU A 622 -19.28 -20.85 -11.03
N THR A 623 -19.52 -19.69 -10.42
CA THR A 623 -20.21 -18.56 -11.05
C THR A 623 -19.30 -17.34 -11.13
N LEU A 624 -19.42 -16.54 -12.19
CA LEU A 624 -18.70 -15.25 -12.27
C LEU A 624 -19.19 -14.29 -11.19
N TYR A 625 -20.51 -14.19 -11.01
CA TYR A 625 -21.15 -13.29 -10.05
C TYR A 625 -21.74 -14.06 -8.88
N LYS A 626 -21.54 -13.55 -7.66
CA LYS A 626 -22.01 -14.17 -6.41
C LYS A 626 -22.76 -13.15 -5.57
N ILE A 627 -23.92 -13.51 -5.03
CA ILE A 627 -24.68 -12.62 -4.15
C ILE A 627 -24.07 -12.68 -2.75
N SER A 628 -23.39 -11.62 -2.32
CA SER A 628 -22.75 -11.51 -1.00
C SER A 628 -23.72 -11.07 0.10
N GLN A 629 -24.75 -10.31 -0.28
CA GLN A 629 -25.90 -10.00 0.57
C GLN A 629 -27.17 -9.85 -0.29
N GLU A 630 -28.22 -10.59 0.06
CA GLU A 630 -29.57 -10.48 -0.50
C GLU A 630 -30.20 -9.09 -0.25
N ALA A 631 -31.25 -8.74 -0.99
CA ALA A 631 -32.06 -7.55 -0.73
C ALA A 631 -32.99 -7.71 0.49
N SER A 632 -33.49 -6.58 0.99
CA SER A 632 -34.59 -6.50 1.96
C SER A 632 -35.97 -6.80 1.35
N ARG A 633 -36.04 -6.98 0.03
CA ARG A 633 -37.20 -7.40 -0.77
C ARG A 633 -36.85 -8.74 -1.44
N LYS A 634 -37.84 -9.49 -1.95
CA LYS A 634 -37.61 -10.78 -2.63
C LYS A 634 -36.96 -10.68 -4.03
N ASP A 635 -36.44 -9.53 -4.41
CA ASP A 635 -35.67 -9.35 -5.66
C ASP A 635 -34.21 -9.74 -5.39
N ASN A 636 -33.95 -11.04 -5.37
CA ASN A 636 -32.67 -11.66 -4.99
C ASN A 636 -32.01 -12.41 -6.17
N GLY A 637 -32.29 -11.99 -7.41
CA GLY A 637 -31.74 -12.61 -8.61
C GLY A 637 -30.49 -11.91 -9.14
N LEU A 638 -29.81 -12.54 -10.11
CA LEU A 638 -28.84 -11.85 -10.98
C LEU A 638 -29.52 -10.96 -12.03
N GLN A 639 -30.85 -11.04 -12.20
CA GLN A 639 -31.61 -10.40 -13.27
C GLN A 639 -31.28 -8.91 -13.46
N ARG A 640 -31.25 -8.11 -12.39
CA ARG A 640 -30.89 -6.68 -12.46
C ARG A 640 -29.45 -6.42 -12.92
N LEU A 641 -28.52 -7.31 -12.55
CA LEU A 641 -27.13 -7.24 -13.01
C LEU A 641 -27.01 -7.68 -14.48
N ILE A 642 -27.85 -8.62 -14.93
CA ILE A 642 -27.91 -9.05 -16.34
C ILE A 642 -28.48 -7.93 -17.22
N GLU A 643 -29.58 -7.29 -16.81
CA GLU A 643 -30.14 -6.08 -17.44
C GLU A 643 -29.09 -4.96 -17.56
N PHE A 644 -28.29 -4.75 -16.51
CA PHE A 644 -27.18 -3.78 -16.54
C PHE A 644 -26.06 -4.22 -17.49
N MET A 645 -25.65 -5.49 -17.49
CA MET A 645 -24.64 -5.98 -18.43
C MET A 645 -25.10 -5.89 -19.88
N GLU A 646 -26.38 -6.16 -20.18
CA GLU A 646 -26.95 -5.97 -21.52
C GLU A 646 -26.81 -4.50 -21.97
N PHE A 647 -27.22 -3.55 -21.13
CA PHE A 647 -27.02 -2.11 -21.39
C PHE A 647 -25.54 -1.71 -21.52
N VAL A 648 -24.66 -2.25 -20.68
CA VAL A 648 -23.20 -1.98 -20.74
C VAL A 648 -22.57 -2.41 -22.07
N ASN A 649 -23.04 -3.52 -22.66
CA ASN A 649 -22.47 -4.08 -23.88
C ASN A 649 -23.21 -3.60 -25.15
N ASN A 650 -24.47 -3.22 -25.01
CA ASN A 650 -25.33 -2.69 -26.06
C ASN A 650 -26.26 -1.62 -25.46
N PRO A 651 -25.81 -0.35 -25.32
CA PRO A 651 -26.62 0.73 -24.78
C PRO A 651 -27.69 1.13 -25.81
N GLY A 652 -28.77 0.35 -25.86
CA GLY A 652 -29.99 0.70 -26.57
C GLY A 652 -30.67 1.87 -25.89
N LEU A 653 -30.71 3.00 -26.60
CA LEU A 653 -31.40 4.23 -26.20
C LEU A 653 -32.74 4.30 -26.92
N ASP A 654 -33.78 4.77 -26.24
CA ASP A 654 -34.96 5.31 -26.90
C ASP A 654 -34.58 6.60 -27.64
N GLU A 655 -35.30 6.98 -28.71
CA GLU A 655 -34.95 8.14 -29.57
C GLU A 655 -34.92 9.50 -28.83
N GLU A 656 -35.41 9.55 -27.59
CA GLU A 656 -35.47 10.74 -26.72
C GLU A 656 -34.50 10.71 -25.51
N GLU A 657 -33.81 9.60 -25.21
CA GLU A 657 -32.87 9.49 -24.06
C GLU A 657 -31.40 9.70 -24.52
N ASP A 658 -30.71 10.70 -23.96
CA ASP A 658 -29.26 10.86 -24.18
C ASP A 658 -28.45 9.81 -23.40
N LEU A 659 -27.30 9.42 -23.96
CA LEU A 659 -26.42 8.41 -23.40
C LEU A 659 -25.90 8.76 -21.99
N GLU A 660 -25.62 10.05 -21.70
CA GLU A 660 -25.20 10.45 -20.36
C GLU A 660 -26.32 10.28 -19.32
N GLU A 661 -27.56 10.61 -19.68
CA GLU A 661 -28.72 10.40 -18.80
C GLU A 661 -28.99 8.90 -18.60
N ALA A 662 -28.88 8.11 -19.68
CA ALA A 662 -29.04 6.67 -19.66
C ALA A 662 -28.07 5.99 -18.69
N TRP A 663 -26.80 6.41 -18.68
CA TRP A 663 -25.79 5.91 -17.75
C TRP A 663 -26.08 6.34 -16.31
N ASN A 664 -26.34 7.63 -16.07
CA ASN A 664 -26.57 8.15 -14.72
C ASN A 664 -27.84 7.58 -14.05
N LYS A 665 -28.84 7.12 -14.82
CA LYS A 665 -30.00 6.36 -14.30
C LYS A 665 -29.66 4.96 -13.79
N ARG A 666 -28.54 4.37 -14.24
CA ARG A 666 -28.21 2.94 -14.06
C ARG A 666 -26.95 2.72 -13.20
N LEU A 667 -26.03 3.69 -13.15
CA LEU A 667 -24.76 3.63 -12.44
C LEU A 667 -24.45 4.99 -11.78
N ASP A 668 -23.87 4.99 -10.58
CA ASP A 668 -23.15 6.17 -10.07
C ASP A 668 -21.79 6.26 -10.80
N VAL A 669 -21.80 6.98 -11.93
CA VAL A 669 -20.66 7.07 -12.85
C VAL A 669 -19.48 7.79 -12.20
N ASP A 670 -19.72 8.84 -11.39
CA ASP A 670 -18.66 9.57 -10.69
C ASP A 670 -17.99 8.69 -9.62
N LEU A 671 -18.76 7.88 -8.88
CA LEU A 671 -18.23 6.85 -7.99
C LEU A 671 -17.40 5.79 -8.74
N PHE A 672 -17.88 5.31 -9.90
CA PHE A 672 -17.12 4.36 -10.72
C PHE A 672 -15.80 4.96 -11.22
N LEU A 673 -15.83 6.15 -11.81
CA LEU A 673 -14.64 6.83 -12.33
C LEU A 673 -13.61 7.14 -11.23
N LYS A 674 -14.05 7.48 -10.01
CA LYS A 674 -13.17 7.66 -8.84
C LYS A 674 -12.48 6.36 -8.43
N ASN A 675 -13.22 5.24 -8.35
CA ASN A 675 -12.61 3.94 -8.07
C ASN A 675 -11.62 3.54 -9.17
N MET A 676 -12.01 3.70 -10.45
CA MET A 676 -11.16 3.41 -11.62
C MET A 676 -9.85 4.22 -11.60
N ALA A 677 -9.91 5.50 -11.22
CA ALA A 677 -8.73 6.36 -11.10
C ALA A 677 -7.75 5.84 -10.03
N PHE A 678 -8.24 5.45 -8.85
CA PHE A 678 -7.38 4.83 -7.85
C PHE A 678 -6.91 3.43 -8.22
N GLU A 679 -7.70 2.64 -8.94
CA GLU A 679 -7.32 1.30 -9.38
C GLU A 679 -6.09 1.35 -10.31
N VAL A 680 -6.03 2.37 -11.17
CA VAL A 680 -4.85 2.71 -11.99
C VAL A 680 -3.70 3.24 -11.14
N LEU A 681 -3.90 4.31 -10.35
CA LEU A 681 -2.83 4.99 -9.60
C LEU A 681 -2.20 4.13 -8.48
N MET A 682 -2.97 3.19 -7.93
CA MET A 682 -2.51 2.19 -6.96
C MET A 682 -2.14 0.86 -7.62
N GLY A 683 -2.34 0.70 -8.93
CA GLY A 683 -1.89 -0.45 -9.70
C GLY A 683 -2.44 -1.78 -9.19
N HIS A 684 -3.76 -1.86 -9.02
CA HIS A 684 -4.43 -3.03 -8.45
C HIS A 684 -4.59 -4.14 -9.49
N VAL A 685 -3.53 -4.93 -9.67
CA VAL A 685 -3.46 -5.96 -10.73
C VAL A 685 -4.45 -7.10 -10.55
N ASP A 686 -4.91 -7.36 -9.32
CA ASP A 686 -5.98 -8.34 -9.03
C ASP A 686 -7.37 -7.67 -8.88
N GLY A 687 -7.52 -6.41 -9.32
CA GLY A 687 -8.77 -5.67 -9.37
C GLY A 687 -9.63 -5.97 -10.59
N TYR A 688 -10.60 -5.10 -10.87
CA TYR A 688 -11.49 -5.23 -12.02
C TYR A 688 -10.78 -4.97 -13.35
N LEU A 689 -10.07 -3.86 -13.49
CA LEU A 689 -9.26 -3.56 -14.67
C LEU A 689 -8.21 -4.66 -14.90
N GLY A 690 -7.51 -5.05 -13.83
CA GLY A 690 -6.48 -6.08 -13.85
C GLY A 690 -6.99 -7.47 -14.26
N GLN A 691 -7.65 -8.17 -13.35
CA GLN A 691 -8.06 -9.58 -13.48
C GLN A 691 -9.58 -9.80 -13.56
N ALA A 692 -10.37 -8.71 -13.65
CA ALA A 692 -11.82 -8.73 -13.54
C ALA A 692 -12.30 -9.38 -12.22
N HIS A 693 -11.68 -8.94 -11.13
CA HIS A 693 -11.80 -9.57 -9.82
C HIS A 693 -11.88 -8.55 -8.66
N ASN A 694 -12.12 -9.03 -7.45
CA ASN A 694 -12.10 -8.28 -6.19
C ASN A 694 -12.91 -6.97 -6.16
N TYR A 695 -14.09 -6.95 -6.78
CA TYR A 695 -15.01 -5.81 -6.70
C TYR A 695 -16.43 -6.25 -6.34
N PHE A 696 -17.21 -5.28 -5.86
CA PHE A 696 -18.62 -5.44 -5.53
C PHE A 696 -19.47 -4.36 -6.24
N LEU A 697 -20.68 -4.76 -6.62
CA LEU A 697 -21.71 -3.89 -7.16
C LEU A 697 -22.92 -3.94 -6.24
N TYR A 698 -23.32 -2.78 -5.72
CA TYR A 698 -24.48 -2.65 -4.86
C TYR A 698 -25.62 -1.93 -5.59
N HIS A 699 -26.76 -2.60 -5.78
CA HIS A 699 -27.97 -1.99 -6.35
C HIS A 699 -28.73 -1.25 -5.24
N GLU A 700 -28.70 0.09 -5.23
CA GLU A 700 -29.26 0.91 -4.14
C GLU A 700 -30.75 1.22 -4.40
N PRO A 701 -31.68 0.83 -3.49
CA PRO A 701 -33.11 0.74 -3.80
C PRO A 701 -33.90 2.04 -3.55
N LYS A 702 -33.25 3.21 -3.61
CA LYS A 702 -33.88 4.54 -3.68
C LYS A 702 -33.53 5.23 -5.00
N THR A 703 -32.30 5.02 -5.47
CA THR A 703 -31.77 5.55 -6.74
C THR A 703 -31.98 4.58 -7.90
N GLU A 704 -32.09 3.27 -7.60
CA GLU A 704 -32.00 2.15 -8.55
C GLU A 704 -30.67 2.16 -9.37
N GLN A 705 -29.64 2.86 -8.87
CA GLN A 705 -28.30 2.86 -9.42
C GLN A 705 -27.47 1.69 -8.85
N PHE A 706 -26.53 1.20 -9.66
CA PHE A 706 -25.40 0.44 -9.17
C PHE A 706 -24.33 1.36 -8.56
N LEU A 707 -23.85 1.02 -7.36
CA LEU A 707 -22.75 1.68 -6.67
C LEU A 707 -21.51 0.76 -6.64
N TRP A 708 -20.36 1.29 -7.02
CA TRP A 708 -19.09 0.55 -7.14
C TRP A 708 -18.28 0.53 -5.85
N MET A 709 -17.71 -0.63 -5.50
CA MET A 709 -16.84 -0.80 -4.33
C MET A 709 -15.70 -1.79 -4.63
N THR A 710 -14.43 -1.36 -4.51
CA THR A 710 -13.25 -2.24 -4.64
C THR A 710 -12.87 -2.92 -3.31
N ALA A 711 -12.22 -4.09 -3.36
CA ALA A 711 -11.86 -4.92 -2.21
C ALA A 711 -10.54 -5.70 -2.43
N ASP A 712 -10.06 -6.42 -1.40
CA ASP A 712 -8.85 -7.29 -1.44
C ASP A 712 -7.64 -6.58 -2.09
N LEU A 713 -7.09 -5.61 -1.34
CA LEU A 713 -6.23 -4.54 -1.87
C LEU A 713 -4.73 -4.81 -1.66
N ASP A 714 -4.31 -6.07 -1.49
CA ASP A 714 -2.93 -6.43 -1.16
C ASP A 714 -1.99 -6.52 -2.37
N GLN A 715 -2.50 -6.89 -3.55
CA GLN A 715 -1.77 -6.82 -4.83
C GLN A 715 -1.86 -5.42 -5.46
N THR A 716 -1.28 -4.44 -4.77
CA THR A 716 -1.30 -3.01 -5.12
C THR A 716 0.07 -2.37 -4.82
N MET A 717 0.28 -1.13 -5.23
CA MET A 717 1.48 -0.32 -4.94
C MET A 717 2.79 -1.06 -5.22
N GLY A 718 2.88 -1.62 -6.43
CA GLY A 718 4.02 -2.38 -6.93
C GLY A 718 4.21 -3.78 -6.32
N ASN A 719 3.24 -4.28 -5.56
CA ASN A 719 3.20 -5.64 -5.04
C ASN A 719 2.43 -6.54 -6.02
N SER A 720 3.13 -7.17 -6.98
CA SER A 720 2.48 -7.73 -8.16
C SER A 720 3.13 -9.02 -8.67
N MET A 721 2.29 -9.95 -9.15
CA MET A 721 2.71 -11.17 -9.85
C MET A 721 2.90 -10.97 -11.37
N VAL A 722 2.57 -9.78 -11.86
CA VAL A 722 2.65 -9.33 -13.26
C VAL A 722 3.70 -8.20 -13.33
N PRO A 723 4.60 -8.18 -14.33
CA PRO A 723 5.65 -7.17 -14.42
C PRO A 723 5.09 -5.77 -14.71
N LEU A 724 5.80 -4.76 -14.20
CA LEU A 724 5.58 -3.36 -14.59
C LEU A 724 5.85 -3.18 -16.09
N ARG A 725 5.11 -2.25 -16.69
CA ARG A 725 5.37 -1.77 -18.05
C ARG A 725 6.72 -1.03 -18.09
N ASN A 726 7.38 -1.05 -19.24
CA ASN A 726 8.64 -0.32 -19.42
C ASN A 726 8.37 1.20 -19.39
N ASP A 727 8.87 1.87 -18.34
CA ASP A 727 8.70 3.30 -18.04
C ASP A 727 9.43 4.24 -19.03
N SER A 728 10.19 3.70 -20.00
CA SER A 728 10.81 4.46 -21.10
C SER A 728 9.81 5.12 -22.07
N SER A 729 8.52 5.15 -21.74
CA SER A 729 7.43 5.58 -22.60
C SER A 729 7.18 7.09 -22.46
N PRO A 730 7.27 7.90 -23.54
CA PRO A 730 6.91 9.33 -23.51
C PRO A 730 5.39 9.56 -23.46
N ASP A 731 4.60 8.49 -23.37
CA ASP A 731 3.14 8.52 -23.35
C ASP A 731 2.61 8.67 -21.93
N ILE A 732 1.88 9.75 -21.64
CA ILE A 732 1.50 10.10 -20.28
C ILE A 732 0.59 9.07 -19.60
N LEU A 733 -0.31 8.44 -20.36
CA LEU A 733 -1.17 7.36 -19.83
C LEU A 733 -0.34 6.16 -19.38
N ALA A 734 0.73 5.83 -20.10
CA ALA A 734 1.60 4.70 -19.76
C ALA A 734 2.48 4.95 -18.51
N GLN A 735 2.66 6.21 -18.11
CA GLN A 735 3.37 6.58 -16.87
C GLN A 735 2.44 6.53 -15.65
N LEU A 736 1.14 6.81 -15.84
CA LEU A 736 0.11 6.61 -14.81
C LEU A 736 -0.26 5.13 -14.67
N ASP A 737 -0.51 4.47 -15.79
CA ASP A 737 -0.92 3.06 -15.89
C ASP A 737 0.27 2.14 -16.13
N ARG A 738 1.06 1.94 -15.07
CA ARG A 738 2.26 1.10 -15.09
C ARG A 738 1.99 -0.42 -15.22
N PHE A 739 0.73 -0.84 -15.34
CA PHE A 739 0.36 -2.25 -15.57
C PHE A 739 -0.50 -2.47 -16.82
N ASP A 740 -0.67 -1.45 -17.68
CA ASP A 740 -1.48 -1.54 -18.91
C ASP A 740 -2.94 -1.98 -18.61
N LEU A 741 -3.52 -1.49 -17.52
CA LEU A 741 -4.86 -1.77 -16.99
C LEU A 741 -5.98 -1.17 -17.84
N LEU A 742 -5.75 -0.01 -18.48
CA LEU A 742 -6.64 0.66 -19.42
C LEU A 742 -6.40 0.22 -20.89
N SER A 743 -5.65 -0.87 -21.10
CA SER A 743 -5.29 -1.35 -22.43
C SER A 743 -6.51 -1.87 -23.22
N PRO A 744 -6.68 -1.49 -24.50
CA PRO A 744 -7.75 -2.02 -25.37
C PRO A 744 -7.79 -3.55 -25.46
N ASN A 745 -6.65 -4.21 -25.20
CA ASN A 745 -6.52 -5.66 -25.20
C ASN A 745 -7.16 -6.33 -23.97
N ARG A 746 -7.45 -5.58 -22.89
CA ARG A 746 -8.22 -6.07 -21.75
C ARG A 746 -9.70 -5.86 -22.03
N HIS A 747 -10.43 -6.95 -22.27
CA HIS A 747 -11.86 -6.88 -22.52
C HIS A 747 -12.62 -6.42 -21.25
N ARG A 748 -12.95 -5.11 -21.21
CA ARG A 748 -13.65 -4.42 -20.13
C ARG A 748 -14.81 -3.57 -20.68
N PRO A 749 -15.96 -4.21 -21.00
CA PRO A 749 -17.13 -3.51 -21.55
C PRO A 749 -17.55 -2.24 -20.81
N LEU A 750 -17.58 -2.26 -19.47
CA LEU A 750 -17.94 -1.08 -18.68
C LEU A 750 -16.97 0.10 -18.86
N VAL A 751 -15.66 -0.16 -18.86
CA VAL A 751 -14.64 0.89 -19.06
C VAL A 751 -14.80 1.53 -20.43
N LYS A 752 -14.86 0.70 -21.48
CA LYS A 752 -15.02 1.15 -22.87
C LYS A 752 -16.30 1.95 -23.07
N ALA A 753 -17.43 1.46 -22.55
CA ALA A 753 -18.73 2.06 -22.79
C ALA A 753 -18.96 3.36 -21.96
N VAL A 754 -18.34 3.47 -20.78
CA VAL A 754 -18.30 4.73 -20.01
C VAL A 754 -17.32 5.73 -20.65
N LEU A 755 -16.11 5.30 -21.00
CA LEU A 755 -15.11 6.19 -21.63
C LEU A 755 -15.44 6.54 -23.09
N ALA A 756 -16.44 5.91 -23.73
CA ALA A 756 -17.00 6.40 -24.99
C ALA A 756 -17.65 7.80 -24.85
N VAL A 757 -18.21 8.12 -23.69
CA VAL A 757 -18.92 9.38 -23.42
C VAL A 757 -17.92 10.52 -23.14
N PRO A 758 -17.93 11.64 -23.91
CA PRO A 758 -16.92 12.69 -23.78
C PRO A 758 -16.88 13.38 -22.40
N THR A 759 -18.04 13.64 -21.80
CA THR A 759 -18.17 14.26 -20.46
C THR A 759 -17.61 13.37 -19.36
N PHE A 760 -17.74 12.05 -19.48
CA PHE A 760 -17.14 11.08 -18.55
C PHE A 760 -15.62 11.01 -18.69
N ARG A 761 -15.07 11.11 -19.91
CA ARG A 761 -13.60 11.27 -20.10
C ARG A 761 -13.07 12.56 -19.49
N GLU A 762 -13.78 13.67 -19.66
CA GLU A 762 -13.41 14.93 -19.01
C GLU A 762 -13.51 14.81 -17.47
N ARG A 763 -14.57 14.19 -16.94
CA ARG A 763 -14.71 13.98 -15.50
C ARG A 763 -13.60 13.09 -14.92
N PHE A 764 -13.23 12.01 -15.61
CA PHE A 764 -12.08 11.17 -15.22
C PHE A 764 -10.77 11.97 -15.19
N THR A 765 -10.56 12.84 -16.18
CA THR A 765 -9.39 13.73 -16.23
C THR A 765 -9.37 14.71 -15.05
N ARG A 766 -10.51 15.32 -14.71
CA ARG A 766 -10.65 16.19 -13.52
C ARG A 766 -10.46 15.43 -12.20
N ILE A 767 -10.91 14.18 -12.11
CA ILE A 767 -10.69 13.30 -10.94
C ILE A 767 -9.18 13.07 -10.70
N LEU A 768 -8.39 12.86 -11.74
CA LEU A 768 -6.93 12.72 -11.64
C LEU A 768 -6.26 14.03 -11.19
N GLU A 769 -6.74 15.19 -11.66
CA GLU A 769 -6.30 16.52 -11.19
C GLU A 769 -6.65 16.74 -9.71
N GLU A 770 -7.87 16.41 -9.29
CA GLU A 770 -8.35 16.51 -7.90
C GLU A 770 -7.52 15.61 -6.96
N ILE A 771 -7.19 14.38 -7.38
CA ILE A 771 -6.30 13.45 -6.64
C ILE A 771 -4.88 14.00 -6.51
N HIS A 772 -4.31 14.56 -7.59
CA HIS A 772 -2.98 15.17 -7.56
C HIS A 772 -2.88 16.29 -6.54
N GLN A 773 -3.83 17.23 -6.56
CA GLN A 773 -3.88 18.37 -5.64
C GLN A 773 -4.04 17.94 -4.17
N ALA A 774 -4.86 16.92 -3.92
CA ALA A 774 -5.16 16.48 -2.56
C ALA A 774 -4.05 15.63 -1.92
N LEU A 775 -3.44 14.69 -2.68
CA LEU A 775 -2.55 13.65 -2.12
C LEU A 775 -1.06 13.80 -2.45
N TYR A 776 -0.71 14.53 -3.52
CA TYR A 776 0.65 14.55 -4.08
C TYR A 776 1.30 15.94 -4.14
N VAL A 777 0.55 17.02 -4.39
CA VAL A 777 1.11 18.40 -4.43
C VAL A 777 1.71 18.84 -3.09
N ARG A 778 1.11 18.39 -1.99
CA ARG A 778 1.80 18.24 -0.70
C ARG A 778 1.99 16.74 -0.49
N PRO A 779 3.13 16.26 0.04
CA PRO A 779 3.45 14.82 0.11
C PRO A 779 2.68 14.08 1.23
N VAL A 780 1.39 14.39 1.42
CA VAL A 780 0.58 13.92 2.54
C VAL A 780 0.38 12.40 2.52
N LEU A 781 0.32 11.77 1.34
CA LEU A 781 0.27 10.31 1.23
C LEU A 781 1.59 9.66 1.68
N LEU A 782 2.73 10.28 1.39
CA LEU A 782 4.04 9.83 1.83
C LEU A 782 4.26 10.07 3.34
N GLU A 783 3.82 11.23 3.86
CA GLU A 783 3.82 11.52 5.30
C GLU A 783 2.91 10.56 6.08
N HIS A 784 1.74 10.20 5.52
CA HIS A 784 0.85 9.19 6.06
C HIS A 784 1.52 7.82 6.09
N MET A 785 2.08 7.36 4.96
CA MET A 785 2.87 6.12 4.85
C MET A 785 3.96 6.05 5.93
N TYR A 786 4.78 7.10 6.09
CA TYR A 786 5.83 7.12 7.12
C TYR A 786 5.30 7.09 8.55
N SER A 787 4.19 7.78 8.82
CA SER A 787 3.56 7.74 10.15
C SER A 787 2.96 6.36 10.47
N LEU A 788 2.37 5.69 9.48
CA LEU A 788 1.84 4.34 9.61
C LEU A 788 2.97 3.31 9.77
N ALA A 789 4.07 3.47 9.02
CA ALA A 789 5.26 2.64 9.14
C ALA A 789 5.88 2.74 10.54
N THR A 790 5.94 3.96 11.10
CA THR A 790 6.41 4.21 12.46
C THR A 790 5.48 3.55 13.49
N PHE A 791 4.17 3.65 13.29
CA PHE A 791 3.14 3.11 14.17
C PHE A 791 3.09 1.58 14.25
N ILE A 792 3.52 0.84 13.21
CA ILE A 792 3.52 -0.64 13.22
C ILE A 792 4.90 -1.29 13.28
N ARG A 793 5.99 -0.51 13.29
CA ARG A 793 7.37 -1.01 13.21
C ARG A 793 7.68 -2.09 14.26
N GLU A 794 7.34 -1.82 15.52
CA GLU A 794 7.59 -2.75 16.63
C GLU A 794 6.82 -4.06 16.45
N ASP A 795 5.55 -3.96 16.05
CA ASP A 795 4.67 -5.10 15.82
C ASP A 795 5.08 -5.97 14.63
N VAL A 796 5.62 -5.38 13.55
CA VAL A 796 6.17 -6.16 12.42
C VAL A 796 7.48 -6.85 12.79
N LEU A 797 8.33 -6.20 13.60
CA LEU A 797 9.55 -6.83 14.14
C LEU A 797 9.19 -7.96 15.11
N TRP A 798 8.16 -7.78 15.94
CA TRP A 798 7.61 -8.83 16.80
C TRP A 798 7.03 -9.99 15.99
N ASP A 799 6.27 -9.72 14.92
CA ASP A 799 5.70 -10.74 14.02
C ASP A 799 6.75 -11.71 13.48
N ALA A 800 7.91 -11.19 13.10
CA ALA A 800 9.03 -11.99 12.61
C ALA A 800 9.62 -12.96 13.67
N THR A 801 9.36 -12.74 14.96
CA THR A 801 9.76 -13.65 16.05
C THR A 801 8.73 -14.73 16.37
N VAL A 802 7.50 -14.61 15.85
CA VAL A 802 6.39 -15.50 16.20
C VAL A 802 6.56 -16.87 15.57
N ARG A 803 6.18 -17.92 16.34
CA ARG A 803 6.23 -19.30 15.88
C ARG A 803 5.31 -19.51 14.68
N LYS A 804 5.87 -20.04 13.60
CA LYS A 804 5.12 -20.51 12.43
C LYS A 804 4.46 -21.86 12.72
N TYR A 805 3.19 -22.02 12.33
CA TYR A 805 2.37 -23.17 12.74
C TYR A 805 2.60 -24.43 11.88
N ARG A 806 3.27 -24.28 10.74
CA ARG A 806 3.59 -25.36 9.79
C ARG A 806 4.66 -24.91 8.80
N ALA A 807 5.19 -25.87 8.03
CA ALA A 807 5.97 -25.58 6.84
C ALA A 807 5.10 -24.95 5.73
N SER A 808 5.72 -24.12 4.89
CA SER A 808 5.08 -23.51 3.73
C SER A 808 4.65 -24.57 2.72
N ALA A 809 3.43 -24.49 2.16
CA ALA A 809 3.07 -25.35 1.04
C ALA A 809 3.91 -25.06 -0.22
N PHE A 810 4.70 -23.98 -0.21
CA PHE A 810 5.67 -23.59 -1.24
C PHE A 810 7.11 -24.09 -0.96
N ALA A 811 7.36 -24.80 0.15
CA ALA A 811 8.65 -25.43 0.43
C ALA A 811 8.91 -26.64 -0.50
N ASN A 812 10.15 -27.13 -0.58
CA ASN A 812 10.47 -28.34 -1.35
C ASN A 812 10.33 -29.62 -0.52
N ASP A 813 9.19 -29.79 0.17
CA ASP A 813 8.90 -30.93 1.06
C ASP A 813 7.71 -31.81 0.59
N GLU A 814 7.35 -32.82 1.39
CA GLU A 814 6.28 -33.76 1.06
C GLU A 814 4.86 -33.21 1.26
N VAL A 815 4.69 -32.20 2.11
CA VAL A 815 3.41 -31.49 2.27
C VAL A 815 3.17 -30.63 1.05
N ALA A 816 4.17 -29.90 0.59
CA ALA A 816 4.12 -29.14 -0.66
C ALA A 816 3.84 -30.03 -1.88
N LYS A 817 4.46 -31.22 -1.98
CA LYS A 817 4.21 -32.19 -3.07
C LYS A 817 2.72 -32.48 -3.29
N LYS A 818 1.91 -32.49 -2.23
CA LYS A 818 0.45 -32.76 -2.22
C LYS A 818 -0.39 -31.61 -2.79
N HIS A 819 0.16 -30.39 -2.88
CA HIS A 819 -0.59 -29.18 -3.23
C HIS A 819 -0.02 -28.38 -4.43
N ARG A 820 0.96 -28.97 -5.14
CA ARG A 820 1.61 -28.35 -6.31
C ARG A 820 0.64 -27.86 -7.38
N ASP A 821 -0.46 -28.56 -7.64
CA ASP A 821 -1.38 -28.20 -8.73
C ASP A 821 -2.02 -26.82 -8.51
N GLN A 822 -2.46 -26.52 -7.28
CA GLN A 822 -3.01 -25.21 -6.93
C GLN A 822 -1.96 -24.10 -7.02
N ILE A 823 -0.73 -24.41 -6.62
CA ILE A 823 0.42 -23.49 -6.68
C ILE A 823 0.80 -23.21 -8.14
N GLN A 824 0.78 -24.23 -8.99
CA GLN A 824 1.07 -24.12 -10.42
C GLN A 824 0.03 -23.26 -11.14
N GLN A 825 -1.26 -23.53 -10.91
CA GLN A 825 -2.39 -22.84 -11.56
C GLN A 825 -2.59 -21.41 -11.07
N LYS A 826 -2.41 -21.14 -9.77
CA LYS A 826 -2.71 -19.81 -9.19
C LYS A 826 -1.51 -18.88 -9.13
N ILE A 827 -0.29 -19.43 -9.04
CA ILE A 827 0.91 -18.65 -8.76
C ILE A 827 1.98 -18.81 -9.83
N LEU A 828 2.50 -20.03 -10.06
CA LEU A 828 3.71 -20.21 -10.89
C LEU A 828 3.49 -20.02 -12.40
N GLN A 829 2.25 -19.95 -12.87
CA GLN A 829 1.94 -19.59 -14.26
C GLN A 829 1.95 -18.07 -14.54
N LEU A 830 2.02 -17.21 -13.51
CA LEU A 830 2.13 -15.76 -13.69
C LEU A 830 3.62 -15.35 -13.86
N PRO A 831 3.97 -14.33 -14.67
CA PRO A 831 5.36 -14.14 -15.11
C PRO A 831 6.35 -13.85 -13.98
N LEU A 832 5.91 -13.22 -12.88
CA LEU A 832 6.73 -13.00 -11.68
C LEU A 832 6.33 -13.93 -10.52
N GLY A 833 5.54 -14.98 -10.75
CA GLY A 833 5.02 -15.84 -9.68
C GLY A 833 6.09 -16.61 -8.90
N THR A 834 7.19 -16.99 -9.55
CA THR A 834 8.34 -17.62 -8.88
C THR A 834 9.10 -16.60 -8.01
N ASP A 835 9.34 -15.39 -8.53
CA ASP A 835 9.99 -14.32 -7.79
C ASP A 835 9.16 -13.90 -6.58
N PHE A 836 7.85 -13.71 -6.79
CA PHE A 836 6.86 -13.43 -5.75
C PHE A 836 6.97 -14.43 -4.60
N LEU A 837 7.06 -15.73 -4.85
CA LEU A 837 7.29 -16.70 -3.77
C LEU A 837 8.67 -16.55 -3.11
N SER A 838 9.72 -16.33 -3.90
CA SER A 838 11.10 -16.26 -3.40
C SER A 838 11.36 -15.09 -2.45
N ARG A 839 10.65 -13.97 -2.63
CA ARG A 839 10.83 -12.75 -1.82
C ARG A 839 10.21 -12.82 -0.41
N ILE A 840 9.32 -13.77 -0.16
CA ILE A 840 8.55 -13.87 1.10
C ILE A 840 9.50 -14.21 2.25
N GLY A 841 9.75 -13.23 3.13
CA GLY A 841 10.73 -13.32 4.21
C GLY A 841 12.19 -13.07 3.78
N ALA A 842 12.45 -12.74 2.50
CA ALA A 842 13.77 -12.35 2.00
C ALA A 842 13.93 -10.83 1.81
N VAL A 843 12.81 -10.09 1.73
CA VAL A 843 12.77 -8.62 1.83
C VAL A 843 12.20 -8.24 3.19
N ASP A 844 12.93 -7.43 3.94
CA ASP A 844 12.52 -6.89 5.23
C ASP A 844 11.58 -5.66 5.10
N PHE A 845 10.99 -5.26 6.22
CA PHE A 845 10.03 -4.16 6.32
C PHE A 845 10.59 -2.82 5.81
N ASP A 846 11.80 -2.44 6.22
CA ASP A 846 12.41 -1.16 5.85
C ASP A 846 12.80 -1.14 4.38
N LYS A 847 13.44 -2.20 3.89
CA LYS A 847 13.80 -2.34 2.47
C LYS A 847 12.57 -2.36 1.56
N ALA A 848 11.43 -2.87 2.02
CA ALA A 848 10.17 -2.84 1.28
C ALA A 848 9.47 -1.46 1.27
N ILE A 849 9.87 -0.53 2.15
CA ILE A 849 9.44 0.87 2.16
C ILE A 849 10.41 1.74 1.35
N GLU A 850 11.69 1.71 1.74
CA GLU A 850 12.75 2.63 1.30
C GLU A 850 13.51 2.16 0.05
N GLY A 851 13.62 0.85 -0.17
CA GLY A 851 14.47 0.29 -1.21
C GLY A 851 15.98 0.51 -0.99
N PRO A 852 16.81 0.25 -2.02
CA PRO A 852 16.43 -0.35 -3.29
C PRO A 852 16.17 -1.87 -3.19
N ILE A 853 15.35 -2.37 -4.10
CA ILE A 853 15.12 -3.81 -4.32
C ILE A 853 15.59 -4.12 -5.74
N HIS A 854 16.64 -4.93 -5.87
CA HIS A 854 17.26 -5.23 -7.17
C HIS A 854 16.87 -6.61 -7.70
N ASP A 855 16.72 -7.59 -6.80
CA ASP A 855 16.60 -9.01 -7.16
C ASP A 855 15.15 -9.52 -7.21
N HIS A 856 14.18 -8.68 -6.79
CA HIS A 856 12.76 -9.04 -6.69
C HIS A 856 11.84 -8.08 -7.48
N PRO A 857 11.78 -8.18 -8.83
CA PRO A 857 10.89 -7.36 -9.67
C PRO A 857 9.39 -7.46 -9.34
N SER A 858 8.93 -8.45 -8.56
CA SER A 858 7.55 -8.55 -8.06
C SER A 858 7.22 -7.58 -6.92
N LEU A 859 8.19 -6.79 -6.43
CA LEU A 859 8.01 -5.84 -5.34
C LEU A 859 8.79 -4.54 -5.56
N MET A 860 8.06 -3.47 -5.87
CA MET A 860 8.61 -2.11 -5.87
C MET A 860 8.61 -1.51 -4.45
N PRO A 861 9.62 -0.72 -4.04
CA PRO A 861 9.59 0.01 -2.76
C PRO A 861 8.39 0.95 -2.67
N LEU A 862 7.77 1.02 -1.48
CA LEU A 862 6.51 1.75 -1.29
C LEU A 862 6.65 3.26 -1.48
N LYS A 863 7.76 3.83 -0.99
CA LYS A 863 8.16 5.24 -1.24
C LYS A 863 8.27 5.51 -2.74
N ASP A 864 8.95 4.64 -3.48
CA ASP A 864 9.24 4.84 -4.89
C ASP A 864 7.96 4.75 -5.74
N TRP A 865 7.03 3.85 -5.40
CA TRP A 865 5.71 3.80 -6.04
C TRP A 865 4.97 5.13 -5.89
N ILE A 866 4.84 5.62 -4.65
CA ILE A 866 4.14 6.88 -4.33
C ILE A 866 4.82 8.08 -5.01
N HIS A 867 6.16 8.14 -4.97
CA HIS A 867 6.94 9.22 -5.60
C HIS A 867 6.72 9.26 -7.12
N GLN A 868 6.88 8.12 -7.80
CA GLN A 868 6.70 8.06 -9.24
C GLN A 868 5.23 8.28 -9.68
N THR A 869 4.23 7.85 -8.88
CA THR A 869 2.82 8.22 -9.14
C THR A 869 2.64 9.75 -9.05
N GLY A 870 3.28 10.38 -8.06
CA GLY A 870 3.29 11.84 -7.91
C GLY A 870 3.96 12.55 -9.08
N GLU A 871 5.09 12.04 -9.59
CA GLU A 871 5.73 12.57 -10.80
C GLU A 871 4.84 12.41 -12.04
N ALA A 872 4.26 11.23 -12.27
CA ALA A 872 3.40 10.95 -13.41
C ALA A 872 2.14 11.85 -13.39
N LEU A 873 1.51 12.03 -12.23
CA LEU A 873 0.41 12.99 -12.07
C LEU A 873 0.87 14.44 -12.27
N THR A 874 2.05 14.83 -11.79
CA THR A 874 2.59 16.19 -11.99
C THR A 874 2.85 16.47 -13.48
N ARG A 875 3.34 15.48 -14.24
CA ARG A 875 3.45 15.55 -15.70
C ARG A 875 2.06 15.65 -16.34
N PHE A 876 1.10 14.83 -15.91
CA PHE A 876 -0.28 14.80 -16.43
C PHE A 876 -1.04 16.12 -16.29
N VAL A 877 -0.94 16.81 -15.15
CA VAL A 877 -1.59 18.13 -14.96
C VAL A 877 -0.89 19.26 -15.73
N SER A 878 0.27 18.98 -16.36
CA SER A 878 1.07 19.95 -17.12
C SER A 878 1.09 19.74 -18.63
N ILE A 879 0.37 18.72 -19.14
CA ILE A 879 0.33 18.41 -20.59
C ILE A 879 -0.34 19.52 -21.39
N SER A 880 0.10 19.70 -22.65
CA SER A 880 -0.55 20.64 -23.57
C SER A 880 -1.93 20.14 -24.01
N SER A 881 -2.79 21.06 -24.48
CA SER A 881 -4.10 20.71 -25.03
C SER A 881 -4.02 19.71 -26.20
N ALA A 882 -2.93 19.74 -26.98
CA ALA A 882 -2.68 18.82 -28.08
C ALA A 882 -2.20 17.43 -27.63
N GLU A 883 -1.69 17.30 -26.41
CA GLU A 883 -1.40 16.01 -25.77
C GLU A 883 -2.66 15.45 -25.08
N ARG A 884 -3.45 16.32 -24.44
CA ARG A 884 -4.77 15.94 -23.89
C ARG A 884 -5.70 15.41 -24.99
N GLN A 885 -5.80 16.06 -26.15
CA GLN A 885 -6.57 15.53 -27.29
C GLN A 885 -6.10 14.14 -27.77
N LYS A 886 -4.78 13.85 -27.74
CA LYS A 886 -4.26 12.50 -28.09
C LYS A 886 -4.55 11.47 -27.01
N MET A 887 -4.57 11.90 -25.75
CA MET A 887 -4.93 11.10 -24.59
C MET A 887 -6.41 10.72 -24.62
N ASP A 888 -7.30 11.69 -24.85
CA ASP A 888 -8.75 11.50 -24.95
C ASP A 888 -9.12 10.56 -26.11
N ALA A 889 -8.41 10.66 -27.25
CA ALA A 889 -8.56 9.74 -28.36
C ALA A 889 -8.18 8.30 -27.99
N LYS A 890 -7.05 8.10 -27.28
CA LYS A 890 -6.66 6.76 -26.78
C LYS A 890 -7.66 6.17 -25.78
N MET A 891 -8.24 7.00 -24.91
CA MET A 891 -9.32 6.57 -24.00
C MET A 891 -10.63 6.24 -24.74
N GLN A 892 -10.82 6.73 -25.97
CA GLN A 892 -11.99 6.40 -26.80
C GLN A 892 -11.76 5.16 -27.68
N ASP A 893 -10.51 4.91 -28.12
CA ASP A 893 -10.16 3.75 -28.94
C ASP A 893 -10.07 2.42 -28.14
N GLY A 894 -10.00 2.49 -26.80
CA GLY A 894 -9.94 1.35 -25.86
C GLY A 894 -11.29 0.80 -25.45
#